data_AF-A0A6J8EMV0-F1
#
_entry.id   AF-A0A6J8EMV0-F1
#
_cell.length_a   1.000
_cell.length_b   1.000
_cell.length_c   1.000
_cell.angle_alpha   90.00
_cell.angle_beta   90.00
_cell.angle_gamma   90.00
#
_symmetry.space_group_name_H-M   'P 1'
#
loop_
_entity.id
_entity.type
_entity.pdbx_description
1 polymer ?
#
loop_
_entity_poly.entity_id
_entity_poly.type
_entity_poly.pdbx_seq_one_letter_code
_entity_poly.pdbx_strand_id
1 'polypeptide(L)'
;MKLSKIPKCFGLEELQKGYFPHLFNTKEHQSYKGPYPAARYYGVEYIGEGEAETFWKWYHSKEDEFFDFQSEMYNYCVSDVDILRRGCMQFRKIMMEVTSVSETNEKGEITHTDGIDPYNYVTIASACQAIYRQLFLKEEYETHVTNLIDNEALKCPSKYENGTLKVRLPDGEWETKETLDSSNMYRIGKTVFVKSPIAVVPSEGYVSRDNFSKVSIQWLEWIMERKRRKGKHLHIQHALNGRGGEHRVPGTNYRLDGYVESPKKTAYEFLGCCFHGCISCFPHDRTKTTHPMTKHSMNELYYLTKKRERELRRLGYEYVSIWECEFHQQLARDDQMKEYVSTLDVTDRLNIRDSFFGGRTNAIKLYQECTEPGETIEYYDFTSLYPSVNKYAKYPVGHPVIITSDFQDISNYFGVVKVKVLHERRQLLHPVLPYISNGKLKFPLCKKCADDENQDDCICTDEERAITGTWCTPELELARSKGYKILKIYEVYHFEDFKMYDRLTGEGGLFDGYVNMFLKFKQEATGFPEECQTDQQKMDYIADYARNEGIHLDYNNIRKNPGLRSLAKICLNSFWGKFGQRLNMKQTSFFHEKEADKFFQLLSDPRKDVRDFHIISKDLVQMEYLDDPSFLPLDFKTNIFIAAFTTCWARLKLYGLLEQTGKNALYVDTDSIIFRDKD
;
A
#
# COMPACT_ATOMS: atom_id res chain seq x y z
N MET A 1 11.84 -8.54 -16.64
CA MET A 1 12.85 -9.31 -17.41
C MET A 1 13.03 -8.60 -18.75
N LYS A 2 14.25 -8.50 -19.29
CA LYS A 2 14.46 -7.97 -20.66
C LYS A 2 13.83 -8.92 -21.68
N LEU A 3 13.27 -8.39 -22.77
CA LEU A 3 12.64 -9.22 -23.82
C LEU A 3 13.61 -10.27 -24.38
N SER A 4 14.88 -9.89 -24.59
CA SER A 4 15.96 -10.80 -25.03
C SER A 4 16.25 -11.98 -24.09
N LYS A 5 15.78 -11.93 -22.83
CA LYS A 5 15.92 -13.05 -21.88
C LYS A 5 14.72 -13.99 -21.89
N ILE A 6 13.57 -13.60 -22.46
CA ILE A 6 12.34 -14.41 -22.50
C ILE A 6 12.56 -15.74 -23.23
N PRO A 7 13.23 -15.79 -24.41
CA PRO A 7 13.43 -17.05 -25.13
C PRO A 7 14.21 -18.07 -24.31
N LYS A 8 15.37 -17.69 -23.77
CA LYS A 8 16.15 -18.56 -22.86
C LYS A 8 15.37 -18.93 -21.60
N CYS A 9 14.55 -18.02 -21.08
CA CYS A 9 13.80 -18.23 -19.85
C CYS A 9 12.72 -19.32 -20.00
N PHE A 10 12.04 -19.35 -21.14
CA PHE A 10 10.91 -20.25 -21.41
C PHE A 10 11.24 -21.36 -22.41
N GLY A 11 12.48 -21.46 -22.87
CA GLY A 11 12.90 -22.44 -23.88
C GLY A 11 12.27 -22.19 -25.25
N LEU A 12 12.07 -20.92 -25.63
CA LEU A 12 11.52 -20.55 -26.93
C LEU A 12 12.64 -20.31 -27.94
N GLU A 13 12.38 -20.64 -29.21
CA GLU A 13 13.26 -20.30 -30.33
C GLU A 13 12.88 -18.93 -30.92
N GLU A 14 13.87 -18.05 -31.10
CA GLU A 14 13.67 -16.74 -31.75
C GLU A 14 13.44 -16.92 -33.26
N LEU A 15 12.48 -16.18 -33.82
CA LEU A 15 12.22 -16.18 -35.27
C LEU A 15 13.37 -15.52 -36.05
N GLN A 16 13.96 -14.49 -35.45
CA GLN A 16 15.14 -13.82 -35.98
C GLN A 16 16.21 -13.76 -34.88
N LYS A 17 17.39 -14.35 -35.17
CA LYS A 17 18.56 -14.30 -34.29
C LYS A 17 19.46 -13.13 -34.70
N GLY A 18 19.83 -12.27 -33.76
CA GLY A 18 20.82 -11.21 -34.01
C GLY A 18 20.58 -9.93 -33.23
N TYR A 19 21.22 -8.85 -33.66
CA TYR A 19 21.11 -7.53 -33.04
C TYR A 19 20.49 -6.54 -34.03
N PHE A 20 19.68 -5.61 -33.53
CA PHE A 20 19.07 -4.55 -34.33
C PHE A 20 19.80 -3.21 -34.12
N PRO A 21 20.12 -2.46 -35.19
CA PRO A 21 20.86 -1.20 -35.07
C PRO A 21 19.92 -0.05 -34.64
N HIS A 22 19.56 0.00 -33.35
CA HIS A 22 18.58 0.96 -32.83
C HIS A 22 18.90 2.42 -33.14
N LEU A 23 20.18 2.81 -33.14
CA LEU A 23 20.60 4.19 -33.43
C LEU A 23 20.64 4.50 -34.93
N PHE A 24 20.45 3.49 -35.79
CA PHE A 24 20.35 3.67 -37.23
C PHE A 24 18.94 4.05 -37.66
N ASN A 25 17.93 3.84 -36.81
CA ASN A 25 16.53 4.17 -37.07
C ASN A 25 16.28 5.69 -37.06
N THR A 26 16.59 6.33 -38.18
CA THR A 26 16.42 7.77 -38.44
C THR A 26 15.54 7.96 -39.67
N LYS A 27 15.06 9.19 -39.93
CA LYS A 27 14.26 9.47 -41.13
C LYS A 27 15.08 9.26 -42.41
N GLU A 28 16.36 9.57 -42.34
CA GLU A 28 17.31 9.53 -43.44
C GLU A 28 17.61 8.08 -43.88
N HIS A 29 17.59 7.13 -42.95
CA HIS A 29 17.91 5.72 -43.23
C HIS A 29 16.69 4.83 -43.53
N GLN A 30 15.46 5.37 -43.55
CA GLN A 30 14.25 4.57 -43.74
C GLN A 30 14.19 3.78 -45.06
N SER A 31 14.91 4.22 -46.09
CA SER A 31 15.00 3.53 -47.38
C SER A 31 16.38 2.92 -47.63
N TYR A 32 17.22 2.81 -46.60
CA TYR A 32 18.58 2.30 -46.72
C TYR A 32 18.60 0.82 -47.11
N LYS A 33 19.40 0.52 -48.15
CA LYS A 33 19.73 -0.82 -48.61
C LYS A 33 21.21 -0.86 -48.96
N GLY A 34 22.01 -1.66 -48.27
CA GLY A 34 23.47 -1.66 -48.41
C GLY A 34 24.15 -2.59 -47.41
N PRO A 35 25.46 -2.42 -47.12
CA PRO A 35 26.14 -3.19 -46.09
C PRO A 35 25.53 -2.98 -44.70
N TYR A 36 25.73 -3.93 -43.79
CA TYR A 36 25.31 -3.81 -42.38
C TYR A 36 25.85 -2.51 -41.75
N PRO A 37 25.04 -1.77 -40.95
CA PRO A 37 25.47 -0.54 -40.29
C PRO A 37 26.70 -0.72 -39.41
N ALA A 38 27.49 0.34 -39.21
CA ALA A 38 28.63 0.32 -38.30
C ALA A 38 28.24 -0.08 -36.86
N ALA A 39 29.11 -0.80 -36.16
CA ALA A 39 28.92 -1.28 -34.79
C ALA A 39 28.40 -0.20 -33.80
N ARG A 40 28.83 1.06 -33.94
CA ARG A 40 28.34 2.18 -33.12
C ARG A 40 26.82 2.32 -33.13
N TYR A 41 26.13 1.91 -34.20
CA TYR A 41 24.67 2.02 -34.31
C TYR A 41 23.89 0.97 -33.50
N TYR A 42 24.58 -0.04 -32.98
CA TYR A 42 24.00 -1.12 -32.16
C TYR A 42 24.09 -0.85 -30.66
N GLY A 43 24.74 0.24 -30.23
CA GLY A 43 24.85 0.59 -28.80
C GLY A 43 25.81 -0.32 -28.03
N VAL A 44 26.88 -0.81 -28.67
CA VAL A 44 27.90 -1.70 -28.10
C VAL A 44 28.58 -1.11 -26.85
N GLU A 45 28.56 0.20 -26.70
CA GLU A 45 29.10 0.91 -25.53
C GLU A 45 28.29 0.63 -24.24
N TYR A 46 27.06 0.12 -24.37
CA TYR A 46 26.12 -0.11 -23.27
C TYR A 46 25.87 -1.59 -22.96
N ILE A 47 26.56 -2.52 -23.65
CA ILE A 47 26.45 -3.96 -23.39
C ILE A 47 27.58 -4.43 -22.47
N GLY A 48 27.29 -5.39 -21.58
CA GLY A 48 28.29 -5.92 -20.65
C GLY A 48 29.34 -6.79 -21.35
N GLU A 49 30.51 -6.98 -20.73
CA GLU A 49 31.68 -7.65 -21.34
C GLU A 49 31.35 -9.01 -21.99
N GLY A 50 30.58 -9.87 -21.32
CA GLY A 50 30.19 -11.18 -21.87
C GLY A 50 29.20 -11.12 -23.04
N GLU A 51 28.35 -10.09 -23.09
CA GLU A 51 27.40 -9.89 -24.19
C GLU A 51 28.10 -9.27 -25.42
N ALA A 52 29.15 -8.47 -25.18
CA ALA A 52 29.99 -7.89 -26.21
C ALA A 52 30.72 -8.94 -27.06
N GLU A 53 31.23 -10.01 -26.44
CA GLU A 53 31.88 -11.10 -27.17
C GLU A 53 30.90 -11.79 -28.15
N THR A 54 29.66 -11.99 -27.70
CA THR A 54 28.60 -12.60 -28.53
C THR A 54 28.21 -11.66 -29.68
N PHE A 55 28.13 -10.36 -29.41
CA PHE A 55 27.87 -9.33 -30.42
C PHE A 55 28.93 -9.34 -31.51
N TRP A 56 30.22 -9.28 -31.15
CA TRP A 56 31.29 -9.22 -32.14
C TRP A 56 31.34 -10.49 -33.00
N LYS A 57 31.13 -11.68 -32.43
CA LYS A 57 31.04 -12.92 -33.21
C LYS A 57 29.92 -12.87 -34.25
N TRP A 58 28.74 -12.36 -33.86
CA TRP A 58 27.62 -12.17 -34.78
C TRP A 58 27.92 -11.09 -35.82
N TYR A 59 28.46 -9.94 -35.43
CA TYR A 59 28.69 -8.79 -36.32
C TYR A 59 29.69 -9.12 -37.43
N HIS A 60 30.80 -9.79 -37.10
CA HIS A 60 31.75 -10.26 -38.11
C HIS A 60 31.16 -11.33 -39.04
N SER A 61 30.18 -12.12 -38.58
CA SER A 61 29.47 -13.05 -39.47
C SER A 61 28.58 -12.36 -40.52
N LYS A 62 28.35 -11.05 -40.38
CA LYS A 62 27.49 -10.23 -41.27
C LYS A 62 28.27 -9.32 -42.21
N GLU A 63 29.61 -9.39 -42.22
CA GLU A 63 30.49 -8.45 -42.92
C GLU A 63 30.23 -8.40 -44.46
N ASP A 64 29.85 -9.54 -45.06
CA ASP A 64 29.53 -9.65 -46.49
C ASP A 64 28.02 -9.73 -46.78
N GLU A 65 27.16 -9.55 -45.77
CA GLU A 65 25.71 -9.64 -45.95
C GLU A 65 25.08 -8.30 -46.35
N PHE A 66 23.98 -8.38 -47.08
CA PHE A 66 23.19 -7.22 -47.49
C PHE A 66 22.13 -6.89 -46.44
N PHE A 67 22.04 -5.63 -46.05
CA PHE A 67 21.12 -5.10 -45.06
C PHE A 67 20.06 -4.22 -45.74
N ASP A 68 18.79 -4.65 -45.67
CA ASP A 68 17.62 -3.88 -46.05
C ASP A 68 16.90 -3.40 -44.79
N PHE A 69 16.98 -2.10 -44.48
CA PHE A 69 16.51 -1.57 -43.20
C PHE A 69 15.03 -1.83 -42.96
N GLN A 70 14.17 -1.68 -43.99
CA GLN A 70 12.73 -1.88 -43.84
C GLN A 70 12.39 -3.34 -43.57
N SER A 71 13.05 -4.25 -44.29
CA SER A 71 12.84 -5.69 -44.13
C SER A 71 13.34 -6.17 -42.76
N GLU A 72 14.53 -5.72 -42.35
CA GLU A 72 15.11 -6.04 -41.04
C GLU A 72 14.27 -5.47 -39.89
N MET A 73 13.78 -4.23 -40.01
CA MET A 73 12.91 -3.62 -39.01
C MET A 73 11.57 -4.35 -38.91
N TYR A 74 10.96 -4.73 -40.04
CA TYR A 74 9.72 -5.50 -40.05
C TYR A 74 9.91 -6.86 -39.37
N ASN A 75 10.94 -7.62 -39.76
CA ASN A 75 11.23 -8.93 -39.20
C ASN A 75 11.55 -8.85 -37.69
N TYR A 76 12.30 -7.82 -37.28
CA TYR A 76 12.64 -7.58 -35.89
C TYR A 76 11.39 -7.33 -35.05
N CYS A 77 10.51 -6.44 -35.51
CA CYS A 77 9.23 -6.16 -34.85
C CYS A 77 8.33 -7.40 -34.76
N VAL A 78 8.25 -8.21 -35.83
CA VAL A 78 7.47 -9.46 -35.84
C VAL A 78 8.05 -10.46 -34.84
N SER A 79 9.37 -10.63 -34.81
CA SER A 79 10.06 -11.52 -33.87
C SER A 79 9.79 -11.12 -32.42
N ASP A 80 9.92 -9.83 -32.09
CA ASP A 80 9.70 -9.31 -30.73
C ASP A 80 8.24 -9.52 -30.27
N VAL A 81 7.26 -9.24 -31.13
CA VAL A 81 5.83 -9.45 -30.82
C VAL A 81 5.53 -10.93 -30.65
N ASP A 82 6.09 -11.80 -31.49
CA ASP A 82 5.87 -13.24 -31.40
C ASP A 82 6.54 -13.86 -30.16
N ILE A 83 7.76 -13.42 -29.80
CA ILE A 83 8.42 -13.80 -28.54
C ILE A 83 7.56 -13.38 -27.35
N LEU A 84 7.03 -12.15 -27.35
CA LEU A 84 6.16 -11.67 -26.30
C LEU A 84 4.89 -12.52 -26.20
N ARG A 85 4.22 -12.80 -27.33
CA ARG A 85 3.02 -13.65 -27.39
C ARG A 85 3.30 -15.04 -26.82
N ARG A 86 4.34 -15.72 -27.29
CA ARG A 86 4.70 -17.07 -26.82
C ARG A 86 5.15 -17.08 -25.36
N GLY A 87 5.91 -16.08 -24.93
CA GLY A 87 6.29 -15.89 -23.53
C GLY A 87 5.06 -15.68 -22.63
N CYS A 88 4.10 -14.88 -23.06
CA CYS A 88 2.82 -14.64 -22.40
C CYS A 88 1.99 -15.93 -22.25
N MET A 89 1.94 -16.76 -23.30
CA MET A 89 1.26 -18.07 -23.26
C MET A 89 1.94 -19.04 -22.29
N GLN A 90 3.28 -19.11 -22.32
CA GLN A 90 4.02 -19.99 -21.42
C GLN A 90 3.92 -19.52 -19.96
N PHE A 91 3.95 -18.22 -19.71
CA PHE A 91 3.75 -17.65 -18.38
C PHE A 91 2.37 -18.00 -17.81
N ARG A 92 1.30 -17.84 -18.62
CA ARG A 92 -0.06 -18.24 -18.24
C ARG A 92 -0.15 -19.72 -17.93
N LYS A 93 0.42 -20.56 -18.81
CA LYS A 93 0.46 -22.01 -18.63
C LYS A 93 1.10 -22.37 -17.29
N ILE A 94 2.32 -21.89 -17.02
CA ILE A 94 3.02 -22.18 -15.77
C ILE A 94 2.22 -21.65 -14.57
N MET A 95 1.66 -20.44 -14.65
CA MET A 95 0.87 -19.88 -13.54
C MET A 95 -0.36 -20.73 -13.21
N MET A 96 -1.09 -21.16 -14.24
CA MET A 96 -2.25 -22.03 -14.06
C MET A 96 -1.83 -23.40 -13.52
N GLU A 97 -0.75 -23.99 -14.03
CA GLU A 97 -0.23 -25.28 -13.54
C GLU A 97 0.20 -25.26 -12.07
N VAL A 98 0.83 -24.18 -11.59
CA VAL A 98 1.32 -24.10 -10.20
C VAL A 98 0.25 -23.65 -9.21
N THR A 99 -0.90 -23.20 -9.71
CA THR A 99 -2.03 -22.74 -8.87
C THR A 99 -3.25 -23.63 -8.99
N SER A 100 -3.21 -24.65 -9.84
CA SER A 100 -4.21 -25.71 -9.85
C SER A 100 -4.01 -26.61 -8.64
N VAL A 101 -5.12 -27.11 -8.11
CA VAL A 101 -5.14 -28.05 -7.00
C VAL A 101 -5.71 -29.36 -7.50
N SER A 102 -5.02 -30.46 -7.19
CA SER A 102 -5.51 -31.81 -7.43
C SER A 102 -6.14 -32.35 -6.17
N GLU A 103 -7.40 -32.78 -6.26
CA GLU A 103 -8.11 -33.43 -5.17
C GLU A 103 -8.56 -34.82 -5.61
N THR A 104 -8.45 -35.81 -4.72
CA THR A 104 -9.05 -37.12 -4.94
C THR A 104 -10.44 -37.10 -4.33
N ASN A 105 -11.47 -37.27 -5.15
CA ASN A 105 -12.84 -37.34 -4.66
C ASN A 105 -13.10 -38.65 -3.89
N GLU A 106 -14.26 -38.77 -3.23
CA GLU A 106 -14.64 -39.96 -2.45
C GLU A 106 -14.66 -41.27 -3.27
N LYS A 107 -14.70 -41.17 -4.61
CA LYS A 107 -14.67 -42.31 -5.54
C LYS A 107 -13.26 -42.68 -6.00
N GLY A 108 -12.23 -41.99 -5.52
CA GLY A 108 -10.84 -42.22 -5.91
C GLY A 108 -10.43 -41.54 -7.23
N GLU A 109 -11.27 -40.67 -7.81
CA GLU A 109 -10.96 -39.94 -9.04
C GLU A 109 -10.25 -38.64 -8.71
N ILE A 110 -9.20 -38.32 -9.46
CA ILE A 110 -8.47 -37.05 -9.31
C ILE A 110 -9.21 -35.97 -10.10
N THR A 111 -9.75 -34.98 -9.40
CA THR A 111 -10.26 -33.75 -9.99
C THR A 111 -9.20 -32.66 -9.92
N HIS A 112 -9.18 -31.78 -10.92
CA HIS A 112 -8.26 -30.64 -10.98
C HIS A 112 -9.07 -29.36 -10.96
N THR A 113 -8.68 -28.41 -10.11
CA THR A 113 -9.20 -27.05 -10.18
C THR A 113 -8.55 -26.31 -11.34
N ASP A 114 -9.33 -25.46 -12.02
CA ASP A 114 -8.76 -24.54 -13.01
C ASP A 114 -7.82 -23.58 -12.27
N GLY A 115 -6.54 -23.61 -12.65
CA GLY A 115 -5.55 -22.71 -12.09
C GLY A 115 -5.91 -21.24 -12.35
N ILE A 116 -5.34 -20.35 -11.54
CA ILE A 116 -5.66 -18.93 -11.59
C ILE A 116 -5.02 -18.30 -12.83
N ASP A 117 -5.88 -17.86 -13.75
CA ASP A 117 -5.43 -17.19 -14.97
C ASP A 117 -4.92 -15.76 -14.68
N PRO A 118 -3.62 -15.47 -14.90
CA PRO A 118 -3.09 -14.12 -14.70
C PRO A 118 -3.78 -13.04 -15.55
N TYR A 119 -4.34 -13.38 -16.71
CA TYR A 119 -4.94 -12.39 -17.62
C TYR A 119 -6.35 -11.95 -17.21
N ASN A 120 -6.94 -12.59 -16.19
CA ASN A 120 -8.14 -12.07 -15.53
C ASN A 120 -7.82 -10.84 -14.65
N TYR A 121 -6.54 -10.46 -14.54
CA TYR A 121 -6.08 -9.37 -13.68
C TYR A 121 -5.21 -8.38 -14.46
N VAL A 122 -5.48 -7.09 -14.28
CA VAL A 122 -4.74 -6.00 -14.95
C VAL A 122 -3.25 -5.95 -14.55
N THR A 123 -2.92 -6.38 -13.32
CA THR A 123 -1.55 -6.31 -12.81
C THR A 123 -1.15 -7.64 -12.19
N ILE A 124 0.13 -7.97 -12.28
CA ILE A 124 0.69 -9.16 -11.66
C ILE A 124 0.47 -9.19 -10.13
N ALA A 125 0.57 -8.03 -9.47
CA ALA A 125 0.29 -7.92 -8.04
C ALA A 125 -1.17 -8.29 -7.71
N SER A 126 -2.13 -7.92 -8.57
CA SER A 126 -3.53 -8.36 -8.43
C SER A 126 -3.68 -9.88 -8.62
N ALA A 127 -3.01 -10.48 -9.60
CA ALA A 127 -3.03 -11.92 -9.81
C ALA A 127 -2.44 -12.67 -8.60
N CYS A 128 -1.28 -12.23 -8.12
CA CYS A 128 -0.64 -12.79 -6.92
C CYS A 128 -1.52 -12.67 -5.66
N GLN A 129 -2.23 -11.54 -5.52
CA GLN A 129 -3.18 -11.37 -4.43
C GLN A 129 -4.41 -12.26 -4.57
N ALA A 130 -4.91 -12.50 -5.79
CA ALA A 130 -5.98 -13.45 -6.02
C ALA A 130 -5.56 -14.88 -5.67
N ILE A 131 -4.34 -15.27 -6.02
CA ILE A 131 -3.75 -16.56 -5.60
C ILE A 131 -3.75 -16.66 -4.07
N TYR A 132 -3.29 -15.62 -3.38
CA TYR A 132 -3.34 -15.61 -1.91
C TYR A 132 -4.77 -15.76 -1.37
N ARG A 133 -5.71 -14.97 -1.89
CA ARG A 133 -7.09 -14.93 -1.40
C ARG A 133 -7.89 -16.18 -1.69
N GLN A 134 -7.66 -16.83 -2.82
CA GLN A 134 -8.44 -17.99 -3.26
C GLN A 134 -7.87 -19.33 -2.75
N LEU A 135 -6.56 -19.41 -2.52
CA LEU A 135 -5.90 -20.63 -2.06
C LEU A 135 -5.59 -20.63 -0.55
N PHE A 136 -5.34 -19.47 0.07
CA PHE A 136 -4.76 -19.40 1.41
C PHE A 136 -5.56 -18.57 2.43
N LEU A 137 -6.43 -17.66 1.98
CA LEU A 137 -7.23 -16.82 2.86
C LEU A 137 -8.68 -17.31 2.91
N LYS A 138 -9.17 -17.66 4.10
CA LYS A 138 -10.54 -18.15 4.29
C LYS A 138 -11.53 -16.99 4.37
N GLU A 139 -11.95 -16.48 3.21
CA GLU A 139 -12.94 -15.40 3.09
C GLU A 139 -14.34 -15.94 2.81
N GLU A 140 -15.34 -15.22 3.31
CA GLU A 140 -16.76 -15.52 3.11
C GLU A 140 -17.38 -14.51 2.14
N TYR A 141 -18.23 -15.01 1.26
CA TYR A 141 -18.88 -14.26 0.19
C TYR A 141 -20.37 -14.62 0.11
N GLU A 142 -21.15 -13.77 -0.55
CA GLU A 142 -22.54 -14.03 -0.95
C GLU A 142 -22.60 -14.02 -2.47
N THR A 143 -23.00 -15.11 -3.08
CA THR A 143 -23.15 -15.23 -4.53
C THR A 143 -24.63 -15.20 -4.89
N HIS A 144 -25.00 -14.30 -5.79
CA HIS A 144 -26.35 -14.24 -6.34
C HIS A 144 -26.51 -15.39 -7.33
N VAL A 145 -27.51 -16.23 -7.15
CA VAL A 145 -27.81 -17.38 -8.03
C VAL A 145 -29.24 -17.21 -8.52
N THR A 146 -29.48 -17.41 -9.82
CA THR A 146 -30.84 -17.45 -10.37
C THR A 146 -31.19 -18.89 -10.69
N ASN A 147 -32.25 -19.40 -10.07
CA ASN A 147 -32.84 -20.68 -10.47
C ASN A 147 -33.62 -20.47 -11.77
N LEU A 148 -33.27 -21.22 -12.81
CA LEU A 148 -33.82 -21.06 -14.15
C LEU A 148 -35.18 -21.77 -14.33
N ILE A 149 -35.58 -22.61 -13.39
CA ILE A 149 -36.85 -23.35 -13.42
C ILE A 149 -38.01 -22.47 -12.95
N ASP A 150 -37.83 -21.78 -11.84
CA ASP A 150 -38.83 -20.90 -11.21
C ASP A 150 -38.53 -19.41 -11.39
N ASN A 151 -37.38 -19.08 -12.00
CA ASN A 151 -36.88 -17.72 -12.21
C ASN A 151 -36.67 -16.95 -10.89
N GLU A 152 -36.38 -17.66 -9.80
CA GLU A 152 -36.12 -17.08 -8.49
C GLU A 152 -34.67 -16.62 -8.34
N ALA A 153 -34.47 -15.42 -7.80
CA ALA A 153 -33.15 -14.88 -7.47
C ALA A 153 -32.82 -15.15 -5.99
N LEU A 154 -31.82 -15.99 -5.78
CA LEU A 154 -31.34 -16.43 -4.47
C LEU A 154 -30.02 -15.77 -4.13
N LYS A 155 -29.79 -15.58 -2.84
CA LYS A 155 -28.53 -15.11 -2.27
C LYS A 155 -27.92 -16.23 -1.44
N CYS A 156 -26.87 -16.84 -1.98
CA CYS A 156 -26.28 -18.04 -1.43
C CYS A 156 -24.94 -17.72 -0.77
N PRO A 157 -24.68 -18.21 0.46
CA PRO A 157 -23.34 -18.19 1.03
C PRO A 157 -22.35 -18.87 0.08
N SER A 158 -21.16 -18.31 -0.05
CA SER A 158 -20.13 -18.80 -0.95
C SER A 158 -18.74 -18.58 -0.35
N LYS A 159 -17.78 -19.41 -0.73
CA LYS A 159 -16.38 -19.33 -0.30
C LYS A 159 -15.46 -19.83 -1.40
N TYR A 160 -14.22 -19.37 -1.40
CA TYR A 160 -13.18 -20.04 -2.16
C TYR A 160 -12.59 -21.17 -1.32
N GLU A 161 -12.48 -22.35 -1.93
CA GLU A 161 -11.83 -23.50 -1.34
C GLU A 161 -10.94 -24.11 -2.42
N ASN A 162 -9.63 -24.16 -2.15
CA ASN A 162 -8.62 -24.69 -3.08
C ASN A 162 -8.68 -24.07 -4.49
N GLY A 163 -9.01 -22.78 -4.56
CA GLY A 163 -9.04 -22.00 -5.80
C GLY A 163 -10.41 -21.96 -6.46
N THR A 164 -11.32 -22.85 -6.07
CA THR A 164 -12.66 -22.96 -6.67
C THR A 164 -13.69 -22.25 -5.82
N LEU A 165 -14.59 -21.51 -6.48
CA LEU A 165 -15.75 -20.91 -5.82
C LEU A 165 -16.77 -22.00 -5.53
N LYS A 166 -17.02 -22.27 -4.25
CA LYS A 166 -18.11 -23.11 -3.77
C LYS A 166 -19.28 -22.25 -3.32
N VAL A 167 -20.49 -22.61 -3.72
CA VAL A 167 -21.74 -21.93 -3.39
C VAL A 167 -22.65 -22.91 -2.65
N ARG A 168 -23.21 -22.46 -1.52
CA ARG A 168 -24.14 -23.27 -0.74
C ARG A 168 -25.57 -23.08 -1.24
N LEU A 169 -26.14 -24.13 -1.83
CA LEU A 169 -27.51 -24.11 -2.32
C LEU A 169 -28.53 -24.21 -1.17
N PRO A 170 -29.83 -23.90 -1.41
CA PRO A 170 -30.87 -23.96 -0.39
C PRO A 170 -31.09 -25.35 0.25
N ASP A 171 -30.74 -26.43 -0.47
CA ASP A 171 -30.74 -27.81 0.04
C ASP A 171 -29.65 -28.07 1.10
N GLY A 172 -28.70 -27.14 1.24
CA GLY A 172 -27.62 -27.18 2.22
C GLY A 172 -26.29 -27.66 1.66
N GLU A 173 -26.26 -28.16 0.42
CA GLU A 173 -25.07 -28.72 -0.24
C GLU A 173 -24.17 -27.63 -0.81
N TRP A 174 -22.86 -27.92 -0.86
CA TRP A 174 -21.85 -27.03 -1.42
C TRP A 174 -21.47 -27.48 -2.82
N GLU A 175 -21.85 -26.69 -3.81
CA GLU A 175 -21.58 -26.98 -5.21
C GLU A 175 -20.51 -26.06 -5.77
N THR A 176 -19.71 -26.58 -6.70
CA THR A 176 -18.73 -25.76 -7.42
C THR A 176 -19.41 -24.90 -8.47
N LYS A 177 -18.82 -23.75 -8.81
CA LYS A 177 -19.31 -22.92 -9.91
C LYS A 177 -19.43 -23.73 -11.22
N GLU A 178 -18.46 -24.58 -11.50
CA GLU A 178 -18.42 -25.40 -12.73
C GLU A 178 -19.58 -26.40 -12.76
N THR A 179 -19.88 -27.06 -11.63
CA THR A 179 -21.05 -27.94 -11.52
C THR A 179 -22.34 -27.17 -11.77
N LEU A 180 -22.48 -25.99 -11.16
CA LEU A 180 -23.68 -25.17 -11.26
C LEU A 180 -23.88 -24.64 -12.70
N ASP A 181 -22.83 -24.11 -13.32
CA ASP A 181 -22.87 -23.62 -14.71
C ASP A 181 -23.19 -24.76 -15.70
N SER A 182 -22.72 -25.99 -15.42
CA SER A 182 -22.99 -27.18 -16.25
C SER A 182 -24.41 -27.76 -16.05
N SER A 183 -25.04 -27.52 -14.90
CA SER A 183 -26.34 -28.10 -14.55
C SER A 183 -27.50 -27.60 -15.42
N ASN A 184 -27.35 -26.44 -16.08
CA ASN A 184 -28.42 -25.68 -16.74
C ASN A 184 -29.64 -25.36 -15.85
N MET A 185 -29.59 -25.67 -14.54
CA MET A 185 -30.65 -25.35 -13.57
C MET A 185 -30.42 -23.99 -12.92
N TYR A 186 -29.16 -23.60 -12.74
CA TYR A 186 -28.78 -22.38 -12.05
C TYR A 186 -27.92 -21.48 -12.94
N ARG A 187 -28.09 -20.17 -12.82
CA ARG A 187 -27.20 -19.16 -13.39
C ARG A 187 -26.50 -18.41 -12.28
N ILE A 188 -25.17 -18.44 -12.27
CA ILE A 188 -24.37 -17.69 -11.30
C ILE A 188 -24.27 -16.22 -11.72
N GLY A 189 -24.66 -15.34 -10.81
CA GLY A 189 -24.57 -13.90 -10.93
C GLY A 189 -23.37 -13.32 -10.19
N LYS A 190 -23.57 -12.13 -9.60
CA LYS A 190 -22.52 -11.39 -8.90
C LYS A 190 -22.19 -12.04 -7.55
N THR A 191 -20.89 -12.18 -7.27
CA THR A 191 -20.36 -12.50 -5.94
C THR A 191 -20.00 -11.22 -5.18
N VAL A 192 -20.44 -11.14 -3.93
CA VAL A 192 -20.28 -10.00 -3.03
C VAL A 192 -19.48 -10.44 -1.81
N PHE A 193 -18.50 -9.64 -1.40
CA PHE A 193 -17.70 -9.91 -0.21
C PHE A 193 -18.52 -9.75 1.07
N VAL A 194 -18.35 -10.66 2.04
CA VAL A 194 -19.03 -10.62 3.34
C VAL A 194 -18.03 -10.40 4.47
N LYS A 195 -17.04 -11.29 4.61
CA LYS A 195 -16.12 -11.29 5.77
C LYS A 195 -14.74 -11.81 5.39
N SER A 196 -13.71 -11.29 6.06
CA SER A 196 -12.32 -11.73 5.93
C SER A 196 -11.69 -11.93 7.31
N PRO A 197 -10.68 -12.82 7.43
CA PRO A 197 -9.84 -12.90 8.63
C PRO A 197 -8.99 -11.64 8.83
N ILE A 198 -8.71 -10.88 7.77
CA ILE A 198 -7.97 -9.62 7.86
C ILE A 198 -8.94 -8.43 7.84
N ALA A 199 -8.52 -7.33 8.46
CA ALA A 199 -9.35 -6.13 8.56
C ALA A 199 -9.78 -5.61 7.18
N VAL A 200 -11.06 -5.23 7.05
CA VAL A 200 -11.53 -4.42 5.92
C VAL A 200 -11.54 -2.97 6.35
N VAL A 201 -10.70 -2.16 5.71
CA VAL A 201 -10.52 -0.75 6.04
C VAL A 201 -11.68 0.04 5.44
N PRO A 202 -12.52 0.72 6.24
CA PRO A 202 -13.59 1.55 5.71
C PRO A 202 -13.03 2.68 4.84
N SER A 203 -13.76 3.12 3.82
CA SER A 203 -13.37 4.23 2.93
C SER A 203 -13.16 5.54 3.70
N GLU A 204 -13.91 5.75 4.78
CA GLU A 204 -13.80 6.91 5.68
C GLU A 204 -12.78 6.71 6.81
N GLY A 205 -12.12 5.54 6.88
CA GLY A 205 -11.27 5.13 8.00
C GLY A 205 -12.05 4.51 9.16
N TYR A 206 -11.34 4.05 10.20
CA TYR A 206 -11.95 3.53 11.43
C TYR A 206 -12.35 4.67 12.36
N VAL A 207 -13.25 5.51 11.88
CA VAL A 207 -13.76 6.59 12.71
C VAL A 207 -14.83 6.01 13.63
N SER A 208 -14.51 5.88 14.92
CA SER A 208 -15.53 5.66 15.94
C SER A 208 -16.42 6.90 16.04
N ARG A 209 -17.60 6.75 16.65
CA ARG A 209 -18.76 7.66 16.62
C ARG A 209 -18.52 9.17 16.91
N ASP A 210 -17.33 9.61 17.29
CA ASP A 210 -17.02 10.99 17.69
C ASP A 210 -16.01 11.63 16.70
N ASN A 211 -16.56 12.21 15.62
CA ASN A 211 -15.81 13.01 14.65
C ASN A 211 -15.66 14.44 15.17
N PHE A 212 -14.43 14.91 15.36
CA PHE A 212 -14.16 16.33 15.61
C PHE A 212 -13.19 16.87 14.55
N SER A 213 -13.34 18.16 14.22
CA SER A 213 -12.38 18.87 13.37
C SER A 213 -11.26 19.42 14.24
N LYS A 214 -9.99 19.22 13.85
CA LYS A 214 -8.85 19.89 14.50
C LYS A 214 -9.07 21.41 14.59
N VAL A 215 -9.65 21.99 13.54
CA VAL A 215 -9.94 23.42 13.46
C VAL A 215 -11.02 23.84 14.45
N SER A 216 -12.02 22.98 14.71
CA SER A 216 -13.04 23.26 15.73
C SER A 216 -12.41 23.29 17.13
N ILE A 217 -11.52 22.35 17.46
CA ILE A 217 -10.81 22.37 18.74
C ILE A 217 -9.91 23.60 18.88
N GLN A 218 -9.16 23.97 17.84
CA GLN A 218 -8.33 25.18 17.85
C GLN A 218 -9.16 26.45 18.14
N TRP A 219 -10.36 26.53 17.58
CA TRP A 219 -11.30 27.61 17.86
C TRP A 219 -11.77 27.63 19.31
N LEU A 220 -12.16 26.47 19.86
CA LEU A 220 -12.63 26.37 21.25
C LEU A 220 -11.52 26.70 22.25
N GLU A 221 -10.31 26.20 22.02
CA GLU A 221 -9.11 26.52 22.82
C GLU A 221 -8.79 28.02 22.78
N TRP A 222 -8.88 28.65 21.59
CA TRP A 222 -8.71 30.09 21.47
C TRP A 222 -9.77 30.90 22.24
N ILE A 223 -11.03 30.45 22.26
CA ILE A 223 -12.07 31.09 23.06
C ILE A 223 -11.73 31.03 24.55
N MET A 224 -11.29 29.87 25.04
CA MET A 224 -10.87 29.69 26.43
C MET A 224 -9.70 30.61 26.78
N GLU A 225 -8.67 30.66 25.94
CA GLU A 225 -7.51 31.52 26.15
C GLU A 225 -7.87 33.01 26.12
N ARG A 226 -8.67 33.45 25.15
CA ARG A 226 -9.11 34.84 25.05
C ARG A 226 -9.92 35.28 26.28
N LYS A 227 -10.66 34.37 26.92
CA LYS A 227 -11.35 34.64 28.20
C LYS A 227 -10.37 34.65 29.36
N ARG A 228 -9.41 33.72 29.39
CA ARG A 228 -8.34 33.64 30.40
C ARG A 228 -7.51 34.92 30.43
N ARG A 229 -7.09 35.45 29.27
CA ARG A 229 -6.38 36.75 29.14
C ARG A 229 -7.17 37.94 29.68
N LYS A 230 -8.51 37.84 29.71
CA LYS A 230 -9.41 38.84 30.30
C LYS A 230 -9.71 38.59 31.78
N GLY A 231 -8.94 37.72 32.44
CA GLY A 231 -9.10 37.38 33.85
C GLY A 231 -10.32 36.51 34.17
N LYS A 232 -10.96 35.89 33.17
CA LYS A 232 -12.13 35.02 33.36
C LYS A 232 -11.75 33.57 33.08
N HIS A 233 -12.01 32.69 34.05
CA HIS A 233 -11.89 31.26 33.84
C HIS A 233 -13.11 30.75 33.06
N LEU A 234 -12.88 30.17 31.88
CA LEU A 234 -13.88 29.49 31.08
C LEU A 234 -13.32 28.14 30.68
N HIS A 235 -14.04 27.07 31.00
CA HIS A 235 -13.71 25.73 30.56
C HIS A 235 -14.83 25.25 29.64
N ILE A 236 -14.48 24.98 28.38
CA ILE A 236 -15.40 24.46 27.37
C ILE A 236 -15.12 22.96 27.24
N GLN A 237 -16.12 22.14 27.54
CA GLN A 237 -16.08 20.71 27.27
C GLN A 237 -16.13 20.47 25.76
N HIS A 238 -15.17 19.75 25.21
CA HIS A 238 -15.11 19.35 23.80
C HIS A 238 -14.52 17.93 23.66
N ALA A 239 -14.37 17.46 22.42
CA ALA A 239 -13.97 16.08 22.10
C ALA A 239 -12.65 15.59 22.72
N LEU A 240 -11.76 16.49 23.17
CA LEU A 240 -10.43 16.14 23.69
C LEU A 240 -10.25 16.37 25.21
N ASN A 241 -11.21 16.98 25.92
CA ASN A 241 -11.01 17.39 27.32
C ASN A 241 -12.16 17.02 28.29
N GLY A 242 -13.20 16.30 27.84
CA GLY A 242 -14.28 15.81 28.70
C GLY A 242 -14.13 14.32 29.04
N ARG A 243 -14.38 13.92 30.31
CA ARG A 243 -14.44 12.51 30.78
C ARG A 243 -15.48 11.62 30.05
N GLY A 244 -16.18 12.16 29.05
CA GLY A 244 -17.12 11.46 28.18
C GLY A 244 -17.23 12.04 26.77
N GLY A 245 -16.21 12.78 26.30
CA GLY A 245 -16.19 13.40 24.95
C GLY A 245 -17.12 14.60 24.78
N GLU A 246 -17.64 14.79 23.56
CA GLU A 246 -18.60 15.84 23.22
C GLU A 246 -19.92 15.73 24.02
N HIS A 247 -20.50 16.87 24.39
CA HIS A 247 -21.76 16.89 25.13
C HIS A 247 -22.91 16.45 24.23
N ARG A 248 -23.59 15.35 24.62
CA ARG A 248 -24.84 14.92 23.99
C ARG A 248 -26.02 15.64 24.64
N VAL A 249 -26.77 16.39 23.84
CA VAL A 249 -27.93 17.17 24.30
C VAL A 249 -29.07 16.21 24.68
N PRO A 250 -29.53 16.20 25.94
CA PRO A 250 -30.57 15.28 26.40
C PRO A 250 -31.86 15.36 25.58
N GLY A 251 -32.46 14.21 25.27
CA GLY A 251 -33.69 14.14 24.48
C GLY A 251 -33.51 14.38 22.98
N THR A 252 -32.27 14.48 22.50
CA THR A 252 -31.96 14.64 21.07
C THR A 252 -30.80 13.73 20.64
N ASN A 253 -30.55 13.68 19.34
CA ASN A 253 -29.35 13.05 18.78
C ASN A 253 -28.19 14.05 18.57
N TYR A 254 -28.29 15.27 19.12
CA TYR A 254 -27.30 16.30 18.91
C TYR A 254 -26.09 16.13 19.83
N ARG A 255 -24.91 16.29 19.22
CA ARG A 255 -23.61 16.39 19.88
C ARG A 255 -23.00 17.73 19.53
N LEU A 256 -22.53 18.45 20.53
CA LEU A 256 -21.99 19.80 20.39
C LEU A 256 -20.47 19.76 20.29
N ASP A 257 -19.87 20.56 19.40
CA ASP A 257 -18.41 20.69 19.33
C ASP A 257 -17.83 21.18 20.68
N GLY A 258 -18.54 22.12 21.33
CA GLY A 258 -18.19 22.63 22.64
C GLY A 258 -19.41 22.90 23.54
N TYR A 259 -19.26 22.68 24.84
CA TYR A 259 -20.32 22.89 25.82
C TYR A 259 -19.83 23.52 27.13
N VAL A 260 -20.64 24.40 27.70
CA VAL A 260 -20.45 25.00 29.02
C VAL A 260 -21.77 24.93 29.80
N GLU A 261 -21.76 24.34 30.98
CA GLU A 261 -22.97 24.21 31.83
C GLU A 261 -23.30 25.52 32.57
N SER A 262 -22.29 26.20 33.12
CA SER A 262 -22.44 27.34 34.04
C SER A 262 -21.60 28.54 33.56
N PRO A 263 -22.09 29.80 33.64
CA PRO A 263 -23.31 30.26 34.33
C PRO A 263 -24.62 30.10 33.53
N LYS A 264 -24.52 29.79 32.23
CA LYS A 264 -25.65 29.46 31.36
C LYS A 264 -25.22 28.32 30.43
N LYS A 265 -26.16 27.41 30.12
CA LYS A 265 -25.97 26.34 29.15
C LYS A 265 -25.60 26.96 27.80
N THR A 266 -24.35 26.83 27.38
CA THR A 266 -23.85 27.41 26.13
C THR A 266 -23.38 26.32 25.20
N ALA A 267 -23.92 26.28 23.99
CA ALA A 267 -23.53 25.40 22.90
C ALA A 267 -22.61 26.15 21.92
N TYR A 268 -21.42 25.60 21.68
CA TYR A 268 -20.47 26.08 20.69
C TYR A 268 -20.46 25.14 19.49
N GLU A 269 -20.59 25.70 18.28
CA GLU A 269 -20.68 24.93 17.03
C GLU A 269 -19.77 25.52 15.95
N PHE A 270 -18.89 24.70 15.40
CA PHE A 270 -17.99 25.09 14.32
C PHE A 270 -18.60 24.68 12.98
N LEU A 271 -18.99 25.67 12.18
CA LEU A 271 -19.73 25.45 10.94
C LEU A 271 -18.77 25.29 9.76
N GLY A 272 -18.34 24.06 9.50
CA GLY A 272 -17.64 23.66 8.27
C GLY A 272 -18.40 24.14 7.02
N CYS A 273 -17.76 24.91 6.15
CA CYS A 273 -18.47 25.70 5.15
C CYS A 273 -19.26 24.85 4.15
N CYS A 274 -18.68 23.73 3.71
CA CYS A 274 -19.30 22.79 2.78
C CYS A 274 -20.38 21.94 3.46
N PHE A 275 -20.17 21.48 4.69
CA PHE A 275 -21.11 20.63 5.42
C PHE A 275 -22.34 21.38 5.95
N HIS A 276 -22.22 22.69 6.17
CA HIS A 276 -23.28 23.52 6.75
C HIS A 276 -23.89 24.53 5.75
N GLY A 277 -23.42 24.55 4.50
CA GLY A 277 -23.99 25.38 3.44
C GLY A 277 -23.73 26.89 3.60
N CYS A 278 -22.46 27.27 3.83
CA CYS A 278 -22.08 28.68 4.02
C CYS A 278 -22.56 29.59 2.88
N ILE A 279 -23.19 30.72 3.22
CA ILE A 279 -23.69 31.68 2.21
C ILE A 279 -22.54 32.42 1.53
N SER A 280 -21.49 32.76 2.27
CA SER A 280 -20.35 33.51 1.74
C SER A 280 -19.48 32.68 0.80
N CYS A 281 -19.25 31.39 1.10
CA CYS A 281 -18.45 30.50 0.26
C CYS A 281 -19.22 29.95 -0.95
N PHE A 282 -20.55 29.81 -0.83
CA PHE A 282 -21.40 29.29 -1.89
C PHE A 282 -22.53 30.29 -2.21
N PRO A 283 -22.23 31.43 -2.85
CA PRO A 283 -23.20 32.49 -3.08
C PRO A 283 -24.20 32.22 -4.22
N HIS A 284 -23.87 31.32 -5.15
CA HIS A 284 -24.64 31.06 -6.37
C HIS A 284 -25.12 29.61 -6.46
N ASP A 285 -26.19 29.36 -7.23
CA ASP A 285 -26.76 28.03 -7.55
C ASP A 285 -26.99 27.08 -6.36
N ARG A 286 -27.22 27.63 -5.16
CA ARG A 286 -27.29 26.90 -3.88
C ARG A 286 -28.32 25.77 -3.80
N THR A 287 -29.36 25.80 -4.62
CA THR A 287 -30.39 24.75 -4.71
C THR A 287 -29.99 23.60 -5.63
N LYS A 288 -29.04 23.84 -6.54
CA LYS A 288 -28.50 22.85 -7.48
C LYS A 288 -27.17 22.28 -7.00
N THR A 289 -26.36 23.09 -6.29
CA THR A 289 -25.11 22.65 -5.68
C THR A 289 -25.42 21.76 -4.48
N THR A 290 -25.22 20.45 -4.60
CA THR A 290 -25.45 19.48 -3.53
C THR A 290 -24.17 19.09 -2.83
N HIS A 291 -24.23 19.04 -1.50
CA HIS A 291 -23.14 18.50 -0.72
C HIS A 291 -23.12 16.99 -0.86
N PRO A 292 -21.97 16.41 -1.17
CA PRO A 292 -22.02 15.13 -1.85
C PRO A 292 -22.18 13.93 -0.92
N MET A 293 -21.80 14.08 0.35
CA MET A 293 -21.96 13.06 1.39
C MET A 293 -23.40 13.01 1.91
N THR A 294 -24.01 14.17 2.12
CA THR A 294 -25.35 14.31 2.72
C THR A 294 -26.45 14.29 1.68
N LYS A 295 -26.11 14.46 0.39
CA LYS A 295 -27.01 14.63 -0.76
C LYS A 295 -27.95 15.82 -0.67
N HIS A 296 -27.77 16.67 0.35
CA HIS A 296 -28.53 17.91 0.52
C HIS A 296 -27.88 19.03 -0.28
N SER A 297 -28.69 19.86 -0.93
CA SER A 297 -28.28 21.15 -1.50
C SER A 297 -27.65 22.06 -0.45
N MET A 298 -26.78 22.98 -0.87
CA MET A 298 -26.21 24.00 0.03
C MET A 298 -27.31 24.82 0.72
N ASN A 299 -28.45 24.99 0.06
CA ASN A 299 -29.62 25.63 0.66
C ASN A 299 -30.29 24.77 1.75
N GLU A 300 -30.44 23.46 1.50
CA GLU A 300 -30.97 22.51 2.49
C GLU A 300 -30.03 22.37 3.70
N LEU A 301 -28.72 22.30 3.49
CA LEU A 301 -27.74 22.26 4.58
C LEU A 301 -27.78 23.51 5.44
N TYR A 302 -27.86 24.68 4.82
CA TYR A 302 -28.01 25.93 5.55
C TYR A 302 -29.31 25.97 6.34
N TYR A 303 -30.40 25.49 5.74
CA TYR A 303 -31.68 25.36 6.42
C TYR A 303 -31.59 24.41 7.63
N LEU A 304 -30.98 23.23 7.48
CA LEU A 304 -30.77 22.26 8.56
C LEU A 304 -29.90 22.84 9.68
N THR A 305 -28.84 23.56 9.32
CA THR A 305 -27.98 24.27 10.27
C THR A 305 -28.78 25.29 11.09
N LYS A 306 -29.61 26.10 10.42
CA LYS A 306 -30.48 27.08 11.11
C LYS A 306 -31.62 26.43 11.89
N LYS A 307 -32.13 25.29 11.45
CA LYS A 307 -33.10 24.49 12.21
C LYS A 307 -32.47 24.00 13.51
N ARG A 308 -31.27 23.43 13.46
CA ARG A 308 -30.50 22.99 14.64
C ARG A 308 -30.26 24.14 15.61
N GLU A 309 -29.81 25.31 15.12
CA GLU A 309 -29.64 26.51 15.93
C GLU A 309 -30.93 26.89 16.70
N ARG A 310 -32.08 26.95 16.00
CA ARG A 310 -33.36 27.30 16.63
C ARG A 310 -33.78 26.28 17.68
N GLU A 311 -33.57 24.99 17.41
CA GLU A 311 -33.93 23.93 18.34
C GLU A 311 -33.09 23.97 19.62
N LEU A 312 -31.77 24.18 19.51
CA LEU A 312 -30.89 24.33 20.67
C LEU A 312 -31.28 25.56 21.50
N ARG A 313 -31.57 26.70 20.85
CA ARG A 313 -32.08 27.90 21.54
C ARG A 313 -33.41 27.64 22.25
N ARG A 314 -34.33 26.89 21.63
CA ARG A 314 -35.62 26.51 22.23
C ARG A 314 -35.44 25.61 23.46
N LEU A 315 -34.41 24.76 23.45
CA LEU A 315 -34.02 23.93 24.60
C LEU A 315 -33.31 24.73 25.72
N GLY A 316 -33.17 26.05 25.56
CA GLY A 316 -32.58 26.94 26.56
C GLY A 316 -31.07 27.11 26.46
N TYR A 317 -30.44 26.65 25.38
CA TYR A 317 -29.00 26.84 25.16
C TYR A 317 -28.72 28.22 24.54
N GLU A 318 -27.71 28.90 25.06
CA GLU A 318 -27.05 30.00 24.37
C GLU A 318 -26.22 29.42 23.21
N TYR A 319 -26.54 29.78 21.98
CA TYR A 319 -25.88 29.23 20.79
C TYR A 319 -24.83 30.20 20.24
N VAL A 320 -23.58 29.74 20.22
CA VAL A 320 -22.40 30.45 19.71
C VAL A 320 -21.82 29.62 18.56
N SER A 321 -21.63 30.23 17.40
CA SER A 321 -21.09 29.54 16.23
C SER A 321 -20.10 30.41 15.46
N ILE A 322 -19.18 29.77 14.74
CA ILE A 322 -18.31 30.42 13.76
C ILE A 322 -18.32 29.63 12.46
N TRP A 323 -18.22 30.31 11.32
CA TRP A 323 -17.99 29.64 10.03
C TRP A 323 -16.51 29.36 9.82
N GLU A 324 -16.20 28.21 9.21
CA GLU A 324 -14.82 27.82 8.90
C GLU A 324 -14.03 28.90 8.14
N CYS A 325 -14.65 29.48 7.09
CA CYS A 325 -14.02 30.57 6.34
C CYS A 325 -13.76 31.82 7.19
N GLU A 326 -14.65 32.12 8.14
CA GLU A 326 -14.51 33.25 9.04
C GLU A 326 -13.36 33.01 10.03
N PHE A 327 -13.27 31.80 10.57
CA PHE A 327 -12.16 31.40 11.44
C PHE A 327 -10.82 31.47 10.72
N HIS A 328 -10.72 30.95 9.49
CA HIS A 328 -9.49 31.06 8.69
C HIS A 328 -9.12 32.53 8.40
N GLN A 329 -10.09 33.41 8.15
CA GLN A 329 -9.83 34.84 8.00
C GLN A 329 -9.35 35.49 9.29
N GLN A 330 -9.91 35.12 10.45
CA GLN A 330 -9.44 35.60 11.75
C GLN A 330 -8.00 35.15 12.02
N LEU A 331 -7.70 33.87 11.79
CA LEU A 331 -6.37 33.29 11.97
C LEU A 331 -5.31 33.92 11.06
N ALA A 332 -5.70 34.34 9.85
CA ALA A 332 -4.80 35.02 8.92
C ALA A 332 -4.50 36.49 9.30
N ARG A 333 -5.37 37.12 10.11
CA ARG A 333 -5.27 38.56 10.47
C ARG A 333 -4.79 38.81 11.89
N ASP A 334 -5.05 37.89 12.81
CA ASP A 334 -4.71 38.03 14.23
C ASP A 334 -3.44 37.23 14.55
N ASP A 335 -2.30 37.93 14.62
CA ASP A 335 -1.00 37.32 14.91
C ASP A 335 -0.96 36.63 16.29
N GLN A 336 -1.69 37.16 17.29
CA GLN A 336 -1.73 36.54 18.62
C GLN A 336 -2.50 35.22 18.60
N MET A 337 -3.59 35.19 17.84
CA MET A 337 -4.36 33.98 17.62
C MET A 337 -3.54 32.94 16.88
N LYS A 338 -2.84 33.36 15.82
CA LYS A 338 -1.96 32.49 15.03
C LYS A 338 -0.84 31.89 15.88
N GLU A 339 -0.19 32.72 16.70
CA GLU A 339 0.84 32.28 17.64
C GLU A 339 0.27 31.27 18.64
N TYR A 340 -0.83 31.59 19.34
CA TYR A 340 -1.44 30.67 20.30
C TYR A 340 -1.87 29.35 19.66
N VAL A 341 -2.58 29.39 18.54
CA VAL A 341 -3.03 28.19 17.82
C VAL A 341 -1.85 27.32 17.38
N SER A 342 -0.70 27.92 17.05
CA SER A 342 0.52 27.17 16.72
C SER A 342 1.14 26.44 17.92
N THR A 343 0.87 26.88 19.15
CA THR A 343 1.32 26.22 20.38
C THR A 343 0.42 25.07 20.83
N LEU A 344 -0.79 24.96 20.26
CA LEU A 344 -1.75 23.93 20.64
C LEU A 344 -1.29 22.56 20.14
N ASP A 345 -1.12 21.63 21.07
CA ASP A 345 -0.81 20.22 20.79
C ASP A 345 -2.09 19.44 20.41
N VAL A 346 -2.70 19.85 19.30
CA VAL A 346 -3.90 19.25 18.72
C VAL A 346 -3.54 18.62 17.38
N THR A 347 -3.71 17.30 17.29
CA THR A 347 -3.49 16.53 16.07
C THR A 347 -4.81 16.05 15.50
N ASP A 348 -4.87 15.87 14.18
CA ASP A 348 -5.97 15.12 13.56
C ASP A 348 -6.01 13.69 14.10
N ARG A 349 -7.08 12.96 13.79
CA ARG A 349 -7.19 11.53 14.13
C ARG A 349 -6.06 10.71 13.47
N LEU A 350 -5.90 9.49 13.94
CA LEU A 350 -4.95 8.53 13.39
C LEU A 350 -5.34 8.18 11.95
N ASN A 351 -4.50 8.60 11.01
CA ASN A 351 -4.53 8.09 9.64
C ASN A 351 -3.58 6.90 9.54
N ILE A 352 -4.13 5.72 9.24
CA ILE A 352 -3.35 4.47 9.21
C ILE A 352 -2.26 4.54 8.13
N ARG A 353 -2.50 5.26 7.04
CA ARG A 353 -1.52 5.36 5.95
C ARG A 353 -0.24 6.11 6.39
N ASP A 354 -0.31 6.91 7.45
CA ASP A 354 0.86 7.59 8.01
C ASP A 354 1.85 6.61 8.68
N SER A 355 1.44 5.37 8.99
CA SER A 355 2.36 4.33 9.46
C SER A 355 2.99 3.49 8.35
N PHE A 356 2.59 3.69 7.09
CA PHE A 356 3.09 2.94 5.96
C PHE A 356 4.31 3.63 5.33
N PHE A 357 5.49 3.20 5.76
CA PHE A 357 6.79 3.66 5.24
C PHE A 357 7.44 2.60 4.34
N GLY A 358 8.36 3.03 3.48
CA GLY A 358 9.16 2.12 2.65
C GLY A 358 10.27 1.38 3.42
N GLY A 359 11.21 0.81 2.66
CA GLY A 359 12.47 0.29 3.20
C GLY A 359 13.36 1.40 3.75
N ARG A 360 14.33 1.04 4.60
CA ARG A 360 15.34 1.97 5.09
C ARG A 360 16.48 2.04 4.09
N THR A 361 16.72 3.22 3.54
CA THR A 361 17.88 3.51 2.69
C THR A 361 18.66 4.65 3.32
N ASN A 362 19.94 4.46 3.58
CA ASN A 362 20.76 5.46 4.25
C ASN A 362 22.23 5.32 3.84
N ALA A 363 22.81 6.40 3.32
CA ALA A 363 24.24 6.52 3.07
C ALA A 363 24.91 7.11 4.32
N ILE A 364 25.51 6.24 5.13
CA ILE A 364 26.16 6.62 6.40
C ILE A 364 27.54 7.23 6.10
N LYS A 365 28.25 6.65 5.13
CA LYS A 365 29.54 7.15 4.66
C LYS A 365 29.57 7.22 3.14
N LEU A 366 29.93 8.39 2.58
CA LEU A 366 29.95 8.62 1.13
C LEU A 366 31.18 8.03 0.43
N TYR A 367 32.29 7.88 1.16
CA TYR A 367 33.54 7.33 0.64
C TYR A 367 34.26 6.54 1.72
N GLN A 368 34.66 5.32 1.43
CA GLN A 368 35.48 4.46 2.29
C GLN A 368 36.51 3.74 1.44
N GLU A 369 37.75 3.72 1.94
CA GLU A 369 38.86 2.94 1.41
C GLU A 369 39.42 2.06 2.54
N CYS A 370 39.84 0.83 2.23
CA CYS A 370 40.54 -0.03 3.18
C CYS A 370 42.00 0.44 3.27
N THR A 371 42.40 0.93 4.44
CA THR A 371 43.74 1.50 4.64
C THR A 371 44.64 0.61 5.49
N GLU A 372 44.05 -0.28 6.29
CA GLU A 372 44.80 -1.21 7.13
C GLU A 372 44.85 -2.61 6.51
N PRO A 373 45.98 -3.34 6.66
CA PRO A 373 46.04 -4.73 6.23
C PRO A 373 44.96 -5.58 6.92
N GLY A 374 44.20 -6.36 6.13
CA GLY A 374 43.10 -7.20 6.62
C GLY A 374 41.74 -6.49 6.74
N GLU A 375 41.63 -5.21 6.37
CA GLU A 375 40.31 -4.56 6.25
C GLU A 375 39.64 -4.95 4.93
N THR A 376 38.39 -5.42 5.01
CA THR A 376 37.52 -5.66 3.85
C THR A 376 36.25 -4.82 3.93
N ILE A 377 35.56 -4.70 2.79
CA ILE A 377 34.22 -4.13 2.71
C ILE A 377 33.30 -5.26 2.25
N GLU A 378 32.38 -5.63 3.13
CA GLU A 378 31.46 -6.73 2.91
C GLU A 378 30.09 -6.20 2.46
N TYR A 379 29.44 -6.94 1.55
CA TYR A 379 28.08 -6.68 1.07
C TYR A 379 27.17 -7.85 1.44
N TYR A 380 26.23 -7.62 2.35
CA TYR A 380 25.28 -8.62 2.79
C TYR A 380 23.88 -8.25 2.29
N ASP A 381 23.18 -9.22 1.72
CA ASP A 381 21.84 -9.08 1.14
C ASP A 381 20.93 -10.18 1.68
N PHE A 382 19.78 -9.80 2.22
CA PHE A 382 18.79 -10.77 2.66
C PHE A 382 18.20 -11.50 1.46
N THR A 383 18.33 -12.82 1.44
CA THR A 383 17.60 -13.63 0.47
C THR A 383 16.09 -13.56 0.74
N SER A 384 15.39 -12.71 -0.01
CA SER A 384 13.93 -12.53 0.08
C SER A 384 13.45 -11.98 1.44
N LEU A 385 13.91 -10.79 1.83
CA LEU A 385 13.54 -10.13 3.09
C LEU A 385 12.01 -10.06 3.32
N TYR A 386 11.27 -9.46 2.38
CA TYR A 386 9.82 -9.29 2.53
C TYR A 386 9.07 -10.64 2.65
N PRO A 387 9.33 -11.64 1.78
CA PRO A 387 8.78 -12.98 1.98
C PRO A 387 9.12 -13.60 3.34
N SER A 388 10.36 -13.43 3.82
CA SER A 388 10.78 -13.96 5.13
C SER A 388 9.95 -13.35 6.26
N VAL A 389 9.78 -12.03 6.30
CA VAL A 389 8.96 -11.39 7.34
C VAL A 389 7.47 -11.70 7.17
N ASN A 390 6.96 -11.86 5.94
CA ASN A 390 5.58 -12.28 5.71
C ASN A 390 5.30 -13.68 6.28
N LYS A 391 6.28 -14.59 6.18
CA LYS A 391 6.16 -15.93 6.77
C LYS A 391 6.26 -15.89 8.30
N TYR A 392 7.34 -15.32 8.83
CA TYR A 392 7.70 -15.53 10.24
C TYR A 392 7.16 -14.47 11.22
N ALA A 393 6.83 -13.27 10.75
CA ALA A 393 6.47 -12.19 11.66
C ALA A 393 5.00 -12.22 12.10
N LYS A 394 4.71 -11.45 13.15
CA LYS A 394 3.38 -11.34 13.75
C LYS A 394 2.52 -10.29 13.02
N TYR A 395 1.34 -10.68 12.54
CA TYR A 395 0.41 -9.80 11.81
C TYR A 395 -0.93 -9.64 12.54
N PRO A 396 -1.54 -8.44 12.52
CA PRO A 396 -2.89 -8.22 13.04
C PRO A 396 -3.94 -8.92 12.19
N VAL A 397 -4.94 -9.51 12.85
CA VAL A 397 -6.12 -10.13 12.22
C VAL A 397 -7.40 -9.63 12.91
N GLY A 398 -8.53 -9.73 12.23
CA GLY A 398 -9.79 -9.13 12.69
C GLY A 398 -9.84 -7.62 12.48
N HIS A 399 -10.66 -6.93 13.28
CA HIS A 399 -10.81 -5.48 13.25
C HIS A 399 -10.22 -4.86 14.52
N PRO A 400 -9.60 -3.66 14.42
CA PRO A 400 -9.06 -3.00 15.60
C PRO A 400 -10.16 -2.40 16.49
N VAL A 401 -9.91 -2.42 17.80
CA VAL A 401 -10.58 -1.60 18.80
C VAL A 401 -9.92 -0.21 18.80
N ILE A 402 -10.74 0.83 18.67
CA ILE A 402 -10.29 2.23 18.60
C ILE A 402 -10.31 2.84 19.99
N ILE A 403 -9.13 3.15 20.52
CA ILE A 403 -8.95 3.71 21.86
C ILE A 403 -8.49 5.16 21.75
N THR A 404 -9.20 6.05 22.43
CA THR A 404 -9.03 7.52 22.34
C THR A 404 -8.83 8.19 23.69
N SER A 405 -9.01 7.46 24.79
CA SER A 405 -8.82 7.92 26.16
C SER A 405 -8.32 6.77 27.04
N ASP A 406 -7.94 7.09 28.27
CA ASP A 406 -7.57 6.12 29.31
C ASP A 406 -6.48 5.14 28.85
N PHE A 407 -5.48 5.70 28.17
CA PHE A 407 -4.38 4.92 27.59
C PHE A 407 -3.58 4.18 28.67
N GLN A 408 -3.30 2.92 28.38
CA GLN A 408 -2.40 2.07 29.14
C GLN A 408 -0.95 2.24 28.65
N ASP A 409 -0.01 1.56 29.29
CA ASP A 409 1.35 1.44 28.72
C ASP A 409 1.27 0.82 27.32
N ILE A 410 2.08 1.35 26.40
CA ILE A 410 2.11 0.93 25.00
C ILE A 410 2.37 -0.57 24.82
N SER A 411 3.02 -1.24 25.78
CA SER A 411 3.26 -2.69 25.73
C SER A 411 2.00 -3.53 25.79
N ASN A 412 0.86 -2.94 26.20
CA ASN A 412 -0.44 -3.61 26.21
C ASN A 412 -1.16 -3.49 24.86
N TYR A 413 -0.57 -2.78 23.90
CA TYR A 413 -1.19 -2.55 22.60
C TYR A 413 -0.43 -3.28 21.49
N PHE A 414 -1.18 -3.96 20.64
CA PHE A 414 -0.71 -4.51 19.38
C PHE A 414 -1.49 -3.87 18.23
N GLY A 415 -0.81 -3.20 17.29
CA GLY A 415 -1.47 -2.52 16.17
C GLY A 415 -0.74 -1.26 15.70
N VAL A 416 -1.48 -0.16 15.56
CA VAL A 416 -0.96 1.13 15.06
C VAL A 416 -1.30 2.24 16.04
N VAL A 417 -0.34 3.12 16.34
CA VAL A 417 -0.50 4.14 17.37
C VAL A 417 0.03 5.49 16.90
N LYS A 418 -0.74 6.54 17.16
CA LYS A 418 -0.33 7.94 16.99
C LYS A 418 0.19 8.47 18.31
N VAL A 419 1.47 8.82 18.34
CA VAL A 419 2.17 9.23 19.57
C VAL A 419 3.13 10.40 19.30
N LYS A 420 3.45 11.14 20.37
CA LYS A 420 4.59 12.06 20.43
C LYS A 420 5.72 11.38 21.17
N VAL A 421 6.89 11.32 20.54
CA VAL A 421 8.08 10.67 21.10
C VAL A 421 9.26 11.62 21.17
N LEU A 422 10.13 11.39 22.15
CA LEU A 422 11.39 12.09 22.30
C LEU A 422 12.46 11.10 22.72
N HIS A 423 13.59 11.12 22.03
CA HIS A 423 14.75 10.35 22.47
C HIS A 423 15.46 11.06 23.64
N GLU A 424 15.74 10.33 24.72
CA GLU A 424 16.36 10.88 25.94
C GLU A 424 17.72 11.52 25.67
N ARG A 425 18.50 10.89 24.80
CA ARG A 425 19.85 11.35 24.41
C ARG A 425 19.79 12.13 23.11
N ARG A 426 20.77 13.02 22.90
CA ARG A 426 20.94 13.74 21.63
C ARG A 426 21.66 12.92 20.55
N GLN A 427 22.22 11.76 20.93
CA GLN A 427 22.99 10.90 20.03
C GLN A 427 22.53 9.44 20.18
N LEU A 428 22.11 8.86 19.05
CA LEU A 428 21.87 7.44 18.82
C LEU A 428 22.42 7.15 17.43
N LEU A 429 23.34 6.19 17.33
CA LEU A 429 24.07 5.93 16.09
C LEU A 429 23.13 5.60 14.93
N HIS A 430 22.15 4.72 15.18
CA HIS A 430 21.12 4.35 14.23
C HIS A 430 19.75 4.69 14.81
N PRO A 431 19.14 5.83 14.44
CA PRO A 431 17.79 6.14 14.89
C PRO A 431 16.77 5.10 14.39
N VAL A 432 15.76 4.80 15.20
CA VAL A 432 14.82 3.70 14.95
C VAL A 432 13.64 4.14 14.08
N LEU A 433 12.98 5.23 14.48
CA LEU A 433 11.66 5.56 13.96
C LEU A 433 11.75 6.28 12.61
N PRO A 434 10.98 5.81 11.60
CA PRO A 434 10.86 6.50 10.32
C PRO A 434 10.08 7.80 10.47
N TYR A 435 10.48 8.83 9.72
CA TYR A 435 9.82 10.12 9.64
C TYR A 435 9.91 10.66 8.21
N ILE A 436 8.78 11.05 7.62
CA ILE A 436 8.75 11.66 6.29
C ILE A 436 8.83 13.18 6.45
N SER A 437 9.80 13.79 5.79
CA SER A 437 9.97 15.24 5.75
C SER A 437 10.50 15.66 4.39
N ASN A 438 9.95 16.76 3.84
CA ASN A 438 10.23 17.26 2.48
C ASN A 438 10.10 16.17 1.40
N GLY A 439 9.09 15.28 1.55
CA GLY A 439 8.83 14.19 0.61
C GLY A 439 9.82 13.01 0.68
N LYS A 440 10.78 13.02 1.60
CA LYS A 440 11.79 11.97 1.78
C LYS A 440 11.61 11.23 3.09
N LEU A 441 11.84 9.92 3.07
CA LEU A 441 11.91 9.10 4.27
C LEU A 441 13.26 9.31 4.96
N LYS A 442 13.23 9.74 6.21
CA LYS A 442 14.38 9.99 7.07
C LYS A 442 14.25 9.18 8.36
N PHE A 443 15.36 9.03 9.10
CA PHE A 443 15.38 8.44 10.44
C PHE A 443 16.06 9.42 11.41
N PRO A 444 15.40 10.51 11.81
CA PRO A 444 16.00 11.54 12.66
C PRO A 444 15.74 11.31 14.16
N LEU A 445 16.50 12.03 14.99
CA LEU A 445 16.24 12.19 16.43
C LEU A 445 15.60 13.55 16.78
N CYS A 446 15.54 14.46 15.81
CA CYS A 446 15.02 15.81 15.96
C CYS A 446 14.11 16.14 14.77
N LYS A 447 12.83 16.41 15.06
CA LYS A 447 11.87 16.84 14.05
C LYS A 447 12.32 18.11 13.33
N LYS A 448 12.63 19.17 14.09
CA LYS A 448 13.02 20.47 13.52
C LYS A 448 14.26 20.38 12.62
N CYS A 449 15.32 19.68 13.04
CA CYS A 449 16.51 19.49 12.19
C CYS A 449 16.19 18.71 10.91
N ALA A 450 15.30 17.72 10.97
CA ALA A 450 14.91 16.96 9.80
C ALA A 450 14.11 17.79 8.80
N ASP A 451 13.22 18.66 9.30
CA ASP A 451 12.39 19.58 8.52
C ASP A 451 13.23 20.71 7.88
N ASP A 452 14.12 21.31 8.68
CA ASP A 452 15.02 22.40 8.26
C ASP A 452 16.26 21.89 7.49
N GLU A 453 16.43 20.57 7.36
CA GLU A 453 17.58 19.90 6.73
C GLU A 453 18.95 20.28 7.33
N ASN A 454 18.96 20.59 8.63
CA ASN A 454 20.15 20.98 9.36
C ASN A 454 21.24 19.88 9.33
N GLN A 455 22.44 20.26 8.89
CA GLN A 455 23.64 19.39 8.85
C GLN A 455 24.59 19.63 10.04
N ASP A 456 24.36 20.67 10.83
CA ASP A 456 25.17 21.02 12.00
C ASP A 456 24.62 20.37 13.28
N ASP A 457 25.40 20.50 14.37
CA ASP A 457 25.01 20.02 15.69
C ASP A 457 23.65 20.57 16.14
N CYS A 458 22.82 19.66 16.66
CA CYS A 458 21.45 19.98 17.05
C CYS A 458 21.40 20.81 18.35
N ILE A 459 21.06 22.10 18.22
CA ILE A 459 20.81 23.03 19.33
C ILE A 459 19.33 23.14 19.74
N CYS A 460 18.45 22.37 19.09
CA CYS A 460 17.00 22.43 19.33
C CYS A 460 16.63 22.05 20.77
N THR A 461 15.57 22.65 21.28
CA THR A 461 14.91 22.30 22.54
C THR A 461 14.25 20.92 22.45
N ASP A 462 13.90 20.32 23.60
CA ASP A 462 13.26 19.01 23.63
C ASP A 462 11.89 19.00 22.93
N GLU A 463 11.16 20.11 23.01
CA GLU A 463 9.87 20.29 22.33
C GLU A 463 10.04 20.36 20.80
N GLU A 464 11.05 21.10 20.32
CA GLU A 464 11.39 21.16 18.88
C GLU A 464 11.93 19.82 18.34
N ARG A 465 12.58 19.04 19.20
CA ARG A 465 13.12 17.72 18.85
C ARG A 465 12.03 16.66 18.76
N ALA A 466 11.01 16.74 19.60
CA ALA A 466 9.96 15.74 19.71
C ALA A 466 9.27 15.48 18.36
N ILE A 467 9.05 14.21 18.06
CA ILE A 467 8.45 13.77 16.80
C ILE A 467 7.06 13.25 17.10
N THR A 468 6.06 13.85 16.47
CA THR A 468 4.69 13.32 16.45
C THR A 468 4.50 12.54 15.16
N GLY A 469 4.06 11.28 15.28
CA GLY A 469 3.87 10.41 14.13
C GLY A 469 3.00 9.21 14.46
N THR A 470 2.77 8.38 13.45
CA THR A 470 1.96 7.17 13.54
C THR A 470 2.85 5.98 13.19
N TRP A 471 2.97 5.01 14.10
CA TRP A 471 3.86 3.86 13.91
C TRP A 471 3.17 2.55 14.28
N CYS A 472 3.66 1.45 13.71
CA CYS A 472 3.30 0.11 14.16
C CYS A 472 3.91 -0.14 15.55
N THR A 473 3.18 -0.83 16.43
CA THR A 473 3.65 -1.07 17.81
C THR A 473 5.03 -1.76 17.91
N PRO A 474 5.43 -2.70 17.03
CA PRO A 474 6.76 -3.30 17.10
C PRO A 474 7.92 -2.30 16.91
N GLU A 475 7.73 -1.25 16.08
CA GLU A 475 8.73 -0.18 15.93
C GLU A 475 8.84 0.67 17.19
N LEU A 476 7.71 0.94 17.85
CA LEU A 476 7.68 1.69 19.11
C LEU A 476 8.31 0.88 20.26
N GLU A 477 8.12 -0.43 20.30
CA GLU A 477 8.78 -1.33 21.26
C GLU A 477 10.29 -1.31 21.10
N LEU A 478 10.80 -1.46 19.87
CA LEU A 478 12.23 -1.32 19.59
C LEU A 478 12.72 0.08 19.97
N ALA A 479 11.99 1.14 19.60
CA ALA A 479 12.36 2.51 19.95
C ALA A 479 12.48 2.70 21.48
N ARG A 480 11.54 2.20 22.27
CA ARG A 480 11.65 2.23 23.74
C ARG A 480 12.92 1.55 24.24
N SER A 481 13.26 0.39 23.69
CA SER A 481 14.50 -0.32 24.04
C SER A 481 15.76 0.47 23.72
N LYS A 482 15.68 1.44 22.79
CA LYS A 482 16.79 2.33 22.41
C LYS A 482 16.78 3.68 23.11
N GLY A 483 15.88 3.92 24.06
CA GLY A 483 15.86 5.16 24.86
C GLY A 483 14.90 6.24 24.35
N TYR A 484 13.91 5.88 23.53
CA TYR A 484 12.80 6.77 23.21
C TYR A 484 11.77 6.77 24.33
N LYS A 485 11.35 7.96 24.77
CA LYS A 485 10.20 8.19 25.66
C LYS A 485 8.97 8.54 24.84
N ILE A 486 7.84 7.94 25.20
CA ILE A 486 6.53 8.37 24.74
C ILE A 486 6.11 9.55 25.62
N LEU A 487 6.01 10.74 25.03
CA LEU A 487 5.56 11.95 25.72
C LEU A 487 4.04 12.01 25.80
N LYS A 488 3.34 11.55 24.75
CA LYS A 488 1.87 11.57 24.68
C LYS A 488 1.37 10.51 23.70
N ILE A 489 0.26 9.87 24.05
CA ILE A 489 -0.53 9.02 23.15
C ILE A 489 -1.76 9.81 22.72
N TYR A 490 -2.03 9.86 21.41
CA TYR A 490 -3.21 10.55 20.87
C TYR A 490 -4.34 9.58 20.53
N GLU A 491 -4.01 8.42 19.97
CA GLU A 491 -4.99 7.42 19.53
C GLU A 491 -4.30 6.07 19.27
N VAL A 492 -4.97 4.97 19.58
CA VAL A 492 -4.48 3.59 19.42
C VAL A 492 -5.51 2.79 18.63
N TYR A 493 -5.06 2.12 17.57
CA TYR A 493 -5.83 1.09 16.87
C TYR A 493 -5.28 -0.26 17.30
N HIS A 494 -5.94 -0.89 18.27
CA HIS A 494 -5.48 -2.12 18.91
C HIS A 494 -6.19 -3.34 18.33
N PHE A 495 -5.44 -4.34 17.87
CA PHE A 495 -5.94 -5.65 17.50
C PHE A 495 -5.81 -6.62 18.67
N GLU A 496 -6.93 -7.22 19.06
CA GLU A 496 -6.98 -8.26 20.10
C GLU A 496 -6.28 -9.55 19.62
N ASP A 497 -6.45 -9.88 18.33
CA ASP A 497 -5.95 -11.10 17.73
C ASP A 497 -4.79 -10.86 16.75
N PHE A 498 -3.98 -11.91 16.58
CA PHE A 498 -2.88 -11.93 15.62
C PHE A 498 -2.64 -13.33 15.04
N LYS A 499 -1.91 -13.38 13.93
CA LYS A 499 -1.31 -14.61 13.40
C LYS A 499 0.21 -14.49 13.34
N MET A 500 0.89 -15.57 13.67
CA MET A 500 2.35 -15.67 13.65
C MET A 500 2.72 -17.14 13.40
N TYR A 501 3.66 -17.37 12.49
CA TYR A 501 4.12 -18.72 12.19
C TYR A 501 4.93 -19.29 13.35
N ASP A 502 4.53 -20.47 13.81
CA ASP A 502 5.27 -21.24 14.79
C ASP A 502 6.19 -22.25 14.09
N ARG A 503 7.49 -22.13 14.32
CA ARG A 503 8.50 -23.01 13.72
C ARG A 503 8.45 -24.43 14.28
N LEU A 504 7.89 -24.63 15.47
CA LEU A 504 7.79 -25.94 16.11
C LEU A 504 6.66 -26.77 15.51
N THR A 505 5.50 -26.15 15.28
CA THR A 505 4.33 -26.83 14.68
C THR A 505 4.32 -26.77 13.16
N GLY A 506 4.99 -25.78 12.57
CA GLY A 506 5.00 -25.56 11.14
C GLY A 506 3.75 -24.84 10.60
N GLU A 507 2.94 -24.23 11.48
CA GLU A 507 1.63 -23.64 11.16
C GLU A 507 1.42 -22.27 11.83
N GLY A 508 0.25 -21.66 11.62
CA GLY A 508 -0.22 -20.47 12.35
C GLY A 508 0.12 -19.12 11.70
N GLY A 509 0.89 -19.13 10.61
CA GLY A 509 1.21 -17.93 9.83
C GLY A 509 -0.01 -17.35 9.11
N LEU A 510 0.07 -16.06 8.75
CA LEU A 510 -0.93 -15.44 7.88
C LEU A 510 -0.61 -15.69 6.40
N PHE A 511 0.67 -15.70 6.04
CA PHE A 511 1.15 -15.83 4.66
C PHE A 511 2.03 -17.07 4.44
N ASP A 512 2.20 -17.91 5.46
CA ASP A 512 3.10 -19.07 5.44
C ASP A 512 2.78 -20.04 4.31
N GLY A 513 1.52 -20.43 4.12
CA GLY A 513 1.13 -21.32 3.02
C GLY A 513 1.53 -20.77 1.64
N TYR A 514 1.26 -19.49 1.39
CA TYR A 514 1.60 -18.80 0.15
C TYR A 514 3.12 -18.71 -0.06
N VAL A 515 3.84 -18.28 0.99
CA VAL A 515 5.30 -18.15 0.95
C VAL A 515 5.96 -19.51 0.77
N ASN A 516 5.49 -20.54 1.47
CA ASN A 516 6.01 -21.91 1.36
C ASN A 516 5.82 -22.47 -0.06
N MET A 517 4.63 -22.30 -0.64
CA MET A 517 4.35 -22.75 -2.01
C MET A 517 5.32 -22.12 -3.02
N PHE A 518 5.47 -20.80 -3.02
CA PHE A 518 6.34 -20.15 -4.01
C PHE A 518 7.83 -20.23 -3.67
N LEU A 519 8.23 -20.35 -2.40
CA LEU A 519 9.61 -20.66 -2.05
C LEU A 519 10.00 -22.07 -2.51
N LYS A 520 9.10 -23.05 -2.35
CA LYS A 520 9.30 -24.41 -2.89
C LYS A 520 9.53 -24.36 -4.40
N PHE A 521 8.62 -23.77 -5.17
CA PHE A 521 8.79 -23.66 -6.62
C PHE A 521 10.05 -22.89 -7.04
N LYS A 522 10.38 -21.79 -6.34
CA LYS A 522 11.60 -21.03 -6.60
C LYS A 522 12.85 -21.89 -6.38
N GLN A 523 12.88 -22.68 -5.31
CA GLN A 523 14.03 -23.48 -4.94
C GLN A 523 14.19 -24.70 -5.85
N GLU A 524 13.12 -25.45 -6.10
CA GLU A 524 13.12 -26.58 -7.03
C GLU A 524 13.53 -26.14 -8.44
N ALA A 525 13.02 -25.00 -8.91
CA ALA A 525 13.35 -24.44 -10.21
C ALA A 525 14.78 -23.87 -10.32
N THR A 526 15.49 -23.70 -9.20
CA THR A 526 16.90 -23.27 -9.20
C THR A 526 17.83 -24.43 -9.52
N GLY A 527 17.45 -25.66 -9.15
CA GLY A 527 18.32 -26.84 -9.20
C GLY A 527 19.17 -26.97 -7.93
N PHE A 528 19.89 -28.10 -7.83
CA PHE A 528 20.80 -28.35 -6.72
C PHE A 528 22.00 -27.38 -6.74
N PRO A 529 22.53 -27.00 -5.56
CA PRO A 529 23.80 -26.29 -5.45
C PRO A 529 24.95 -27.06 -6.10
N GLU A 530 26.02 -26.37 -6.51
CA GLU A 530 27.15 -26.98 -7.25
C GLU A 530 27.95 -27.98 -6.38
N GLU A 531 27.92 -27.78 -5.07
CA GLU A 531 28.49 -28.65 -4.05
C GLU A 531 27.72 -29.97 -3.86
N CYS A 532 26.45 -30.05 -4.30
CA CYS A 532 25.59 -31.22 -4.14
C CYS A 532 25.73 -32.20 -5.32
N GLN A 533 26.86 -32.90 -5.39
CA GLN A 533 27.18 -33.80 -6.52
C GLN A 533 26.67 -35.23 -6.31
N THR A 534 26.68 -35.71 -5.07
CA THR A 534 26.23 -37.06 -4.69
C THR A 534 24.77 -37.08 -4.26
N ASP A 535 24.11 -38.24 -4.38
CA ASP A 535 22.72 -38.37 -3.96
C ASP A 535 22.54 -38.17 -2.45
N GLN A 536 23.54 -38.52 -1.63
CA GLN A 536 23.54 -38.21 -0.20
C GLN A 536 23.50 -36.70 0.05
N GLN A 537 24.40 -35.92 -0.58
CA GLN A 537 24.42 -34.46 -0.43
C GLN A 537 23.10 -33.82 -0.90
N LYS A 538 22.48 -34.34 -1.95
CA LYS A 538 21.17 -33.86 -2.41
C LYS A 538 20.06 -34.15 -1.39
N MET A 539 20.08 -35.32 -0.74
CA MET A 539 19.13 -35.66 0.32
C MET A 539 19.36 -34.81 1.57
N ASP A 540 20.63 -34.60 1.95
CA ASP A 540 21.01 -33.72 3.05
C ASP A 540 20.53 -32.29 2.79
N TYR A 541 20.71 -31.78 1.57
CA TYR A 541 20.19 -30.48 1.14
C TYR A 541 18.66 -30.37 1.30
N ILE A 542 17.91 -31.39 0.89
CA ILE A 542 16.44 -31.42 1.05
C ILE A 542 16.06 -31.46 2.54
N ALA A 543 16.74 -32.27 3.34
CA ALA A 543 16.50 -32.39 4.78
C ALA A 543 16.82 -31.07 5.52
N ASP A 544 17.89 -30.39 5.12
CA ASP A 544 18.31 -29.10 5.66
C ASP A 544 17.29 -28.01 5.33
N TYR A 545 16.79 -27.98 4.10
CA TYR A 545 15.73 -27.05 3.71
C TYR A 545 14.44 -27.31 4.49
N ALA A 546 14.04 -28.58 4.65
CA ALA A 546 12.88 -28.94 5.47
C ALA A 546 13.08 -28.54 6.94
N ARG A 547 14.27 -28.73 7.50
CA ARG A 547 14.57 -28.41 8.91
C ARG A 547 14.61 -26.90 9.18
N ASN A 548 15.18 -26.12 8.27
CA ASN A 548 15.35 -24.67 8.46
C ASN A 548 14.12 -23.88 8.03
N GLU A 549 13.47 -24.30 6.94
CA GLU A 549 12.33 -23.59 6.34
C GLU A 549 10.99 -24.28 6.60
N GLY A 550 10.93 -25.53 7.04
CA GLY A 550 9.65 -26.26 7.14
C GLY A 550 9.03 -26.55 5.77
N ILE A 551 9.84 -26.60 4.70
CA ILE A 551 9.39 -26.81 3.33
C ILE A 551 10.01 -28.11 2.79
N HIS A 552 9.16 -29.05 2.40
CA HIS A 552 9.58 -30.30 1.76
C HIS A 552 9.73 -30.11 0.25
N LEU A 553 10.97 -30.14 -0.23
CA LEU A 553 11.30 -30.16 -1.66
C LEU A 553 11.13 -31.56 -2.23
N ASP A 554 10.67 -31.66 -3.47
CA ASP A 554 10.58 -32.93 -4.21
C ASP A 554 11.85 -33.12 -5.05
N TYR A 555 12.57 -34.20 -4.77
CA TYR A 555 13.81 -34.56 -5.47
C TYR A 555 13.69 -34.53 -7.00
N ASN A 556 12.56 -35.01 -7.55
CA ASN A 556 12.36 -35.10 -9.00
C ASN A 556 12.03 -33.75 -9.65
N ASN A 557 11.54 -32.79 -8.85
CA ASN A 557 11.21 -31.45 -9.33
C ASN A 557 12.40 -30.49 -9.26
N ILE A 558 13.47 -30.83 -8.53
CA ILE A 558 14.68 -30.00 -8.43
C ILE A 558 15.47 -30.05 -9.73
N ARG A 559 15.25 -29.06 -10.60
CA ARG A 559 15.93 -28.88 -11.89
C ARG A 559 15.90 -27.42 -12.32
N LYS A 560 16.93 -26.99 -13.06
CA LYS A 560 17.01 -25.63 -13.60
C LYS A 560 15.80 -25.36 -14.51
N ASN A 561 14.92 -24.48 -14.06
CA ASN A 561 13.75 -23.99 -14.80
C ASN A 561 13.64 -22.45 -14.61
N PRO A 562 14.29 -21.66 -15.48
CA PRO A 562 14.33 -20.21 -15.34
C PRO A 562 12.95 -19.54 -15.37
N GLY A 563 12.01 -20.08 -16.16
CA GLY A 563 10.62 -19.62 -16.28
C GLY A 563 9.86 -19.75 -14.97
N LEU A 564 9.82 -20.95 -14.41
CA LEU A 564 9.18 -21.22 -13.11
C LEU A 564 9.84 -20.44 -11.99
N ARG A 565 11.18 -20.40 -11.97
CA ARG A 565 11.93 -19.63 -10.97
C ARG A 565 11.59 -18.14 -11.01
N SER A 566 11.45 -17.57 -12.21
CA SER A 566 11.10 -16.16 -12.40
C SER A 566 9.67 -15.88 -11.93
N LEU A 567 8.72 -16.75 -12.27
CA LEU A 567 7.33 -16.66 -11.82
C LEU A 567 7.24 -16.75 -10.30
N ALA A 568 7.87 -17.74 -9.68
CA ALA A 568 7.85 -17.94 -8.24
C ALA A 568 8.45 -16.74 -7.49
N LYS A 569 9.56 -16.18 -7.98
CA LYS A 569 10.16 -14.95 -7.44
C LYS A 569 9.20 -13.76 -7.53
N ILE A 570 8.51 -13.61 -8.66
CA ILE A 570 7.53 -12.54 -8.86
C ILE A 570 6.36 -12.67 -7.89
N CYS A 571 5.82 -13.88 -7.70
CA CYS A 571 4.73 -14.13 -6.76
C CYS A 571 5.12 -13.78 -5.31
N LEU A 572 6.30 -14.22 -4.86
CA LEU A 572 6.82 -13.90 -3.53
C LEU A 572 6.91 -12.40 -3.26
N ASN A 573 7.38 -11.63 -4.25
CA ASN A 573 7.68 -10.21 -4.06
C ASN A 573 6.47 -9.28 -4.34
N SER A 574 5.53 -9.69 -5.19
CA SER A 574 4.51 -8.77 -5.74
C SER A 574 3.19 -8.77 -4.98
N PHE A 575 2.88 -9.81 -4.20
CA PHE A 575 1.54 -9.96 -3.64
C PHE A 575 1.25 -8.94 -2.52
N TRP A 576 2.20 -8.75 -1.58
CA TRP A 576 1.95 -7.95 -0.38
C TRP A 576 1.84 -6.47 -0.69
N GLY A 577 2.61 -5.97 -1.67
CA GLY A 577 2.59 -4.56 -2.08
C GLY A 577 1.22 -4.09 -2.56
N LYS A 578 0.39 -5.03 -3.08
CA LYS A 578 -0.99 -4.75 -3.47
C LYS A 578 -1.86 -4.29 -2.30
N PHE A 579 -1.60 -4.79 -1.09
CA PHE A 579 -2.31 -4.35 0.12
C PHE A 579 -2.05 -2.87 0.45
N GLY A 580 -0.90 -2.33 0.07
CA GLY A 580 -0.52 -0.93 0.27
C GLY A 580 -0.94 0.01 -0.87
N GLN A 581 -1.66 -0.47 -1.89
CA GLN A 581 -2.04 0.34 -3.04
C GLN A 581 -2.88 1.55 -2.62
N ARG A 582 -2.63 2.71 -3.25
CA ARG A 582 -3.51 3.88 -3.14
C ARG A 582 -4.73 3.64 -4.04
N LEU A 583 -5.91 3.67 -3.43
CA LEU A 583 -7.18 3.51 -4.15
C LEU A 583 -7.47 4.71 -5.06
N ASN A 584 -7.04 5.89 -4.64
CA ASN A 584 -7.19 7.13 -5.40
C ASN A 584 -5.84 7.54 -5.99
N MET A 585 -5.60 7.15 -7.24
CA MET A 585 -4.48 7.63 -8.03
C MET A 585 -4.97 8.64 -9.05
N LYS A 586 -4.09 9.57 -9.45
CA LYS A 586 -4.38 10.53 -10.53
C LYS A 586 -4.81 9.74 -11.76
N GLN A 587 -5.99 10.05 -12.26
CA GLN A 587 -6.58 9.50 -13.47
C GLN A 587 -6.33 10.45 -14.63
N THR A 588 -6.24 9.87 -15.83
CA THR A 588 -6.09 10.62 -17.07
C THR A 588 -7.20 10.22 -18.03
N SER A 589 -7.86 11.21 -18.62
CA SER A 589 -8.83 11.01 -19.70
C SER A 589 -8.47 11.87 -20.90
N PHE A 590 -8.78 11.37 -22.09
CA PHE A 590 -8.56 12.07 -23.35
C PHE A 590 -9.92 12.39 -23.98
N PHE A 591 -10.08 13.62 -24.43
CA PHE A 591 -11.31 14.11 -25.03
C PHE A 591 -11.01 14.68 -26.41
N HIS A 592 -11.69 14.14 -27.42
CA HIS A 592 -11.68 14.76 -28.74
C HIS A 592 -12.64 15.96 -28.75
N GLU A 593 -12.46 16.93 -29.65
CA GLU A 593 -13.40 18.05 -29.87
C GLU A 593 -14.89 17.60 -29.94
N LYS A 594 -15.17 16.43 -30.53
CA LYS A 594 -16.53 15.86 -30.65
C LYS A 594 -17.13 15.41 -29.31
N GLU A 595 -16.34 15.36 -28.25
CA GLU A 595 -16.70 14.95 -26.89
C GLU A 595 -16.57 16.13 -25.90
N ALA A 596 -16.68 17.36 -26.39
CA ALA A 596 -16.63 18.56 -25.57
C ALA A 596 -17.69 18.54 -24.44
N ASP A 597 -18.84 17.92 -24.67
CA ASP A 597 -19.87 17.70 -23.66
C ASP A 597 -19.35 16.86 -22.48
N LYS A 598 -18.65 15.75 -22.75
CA LYS A 598 -18.04 14.90 -21.72
C LYS A 598 -16.92 15.62 -20.97
N PHE A 599 -16.14 16.44 -21.68
CA PHE A 599 -15.12 17.29 -21.08
C PHE A 599 -15.72 18.24 -20.03
N PHE A 600 -16.77 18.98 -20.40
CA PHE A 600 -17.45 19.88 -19.45
C PHE A 600 -18.20 19.14 -18.34
N GLN A 601 -18.74 17.95 -18.62
CA GLN A 601 -19.33 17.09 -17.59
C GLN A 601 -18.31 16.71 -16.53
N LEU A 602 -17.09 16.31 -16.93
CA LEU A 602 -16.05 15.92 -15.98
C LEU A 602 -15.52 17.12 -15.18
N LEU A 603 -15.33 18.29 -15.81
CA LEU A 603 -14.99 19.54 -15.11
C LEU A 603 -16.03 19.95 -14.07
N SER A 604 -17.30 19.65 -14.35
CA SER A 604 -18.42 20.00 -13.48
C SER A 604 -18.80 18.88 -12.52
N ASP A 605 -18.14 17.72 -12.58
CA ASP A 605 -18.44 16.56 -11.73
C ASP A 605 -17.83 16.77 -10.35
N PRO A 606 -18.63 17.00 -9.29
CA PRO A 606 -18.09 17.22 -7.94
C PRO A 606 -17.44 15.97 -7.34
N ARG A 607 -17.55 14.80 -8.00
CA ARG A 607 -16.82 13.58 -7.63
C ARG A 607 -15.38 13.60 -8.13
N LYS A 608 -15.04 14.51 -9.04
CA LYS A 608 -13.73 14.60 -9.68
C LYS A 608 -13.07 15.91 -9.29
N ASP A 609 -11.87 15.79 -8.74
CA ASP A 609 -11.00 16.92 -8.42
C ASP A 609 -10.01 17.09 -9.56
N VAL A 610 -10.38 17.94 -10.53
CA VAL A 610 -9.56 18.22 -11.72
C VAL A 610 -8.31 18.98 -11.29
N ARG A 611 -7.15 18.40 -11.58
CA ARG A 611 -5.85 18.93 -11.17
C ARG A 611 -5.18 19.71 -12.30
N ASP A 612 -5.28 19.23 -13.52
CA ASP A 612 -4.62 19.84 -14.68
C ASP A 612 -5.28 19.41 -16.00
N PHE A 613 -4.99 20.14 -17.09
CA PHE A 613 -5.31 19.72 -18.45
C PHE A 613 -4.22 20.16 -19.43
N HIS A 614 -4.03 19.37 -20.48
CA HIS A 614 -3.02 19.60 -21.51
C HIS A 614 -3.65 19.49 -22.90
N ILE A 615 -3.46 20.52 -23.72
CA ILE A 615 -3.85 20.47 -25.14
C ILE A 615 -2.76 19.71 -25.89
N ILE A 616 -3.05 18.48 -26.31
CA ILE A 616 -2.09 17.59 -26.99
C ILE A 616 -2.01 17.92 -28.47
N SER A 617 -3.16 18.22 -29.08
CA SER A 617 -3.26 18.65 -30.47
C SER A 617 -4.48 19.56 -30.65
N LYS A 618 -4.70 20.06 -31.87
CA LYS A 618 -5.87 20.91 -32.18
C LYS A 618 -7.22 20.27 -31.83
N ASP A 619 -7.30 18.94 -31.83
CA ASP A 619 -8.56 18.21 -31.67
C ASP A 619 -8.58 17.35 -30.40
N LEU A 620 -7.50 17.33 -29.59
CA LEU A 620 -7.34 16.41 -28.47
C LEU A 620 -6.83 17.12 -27.22
N VAL A 621 -7.60 16.97 -26.13
CA VAL A 621 -7.24 17.46 -24.79
C VAL A 621 -7.09 16.28 -23.84
N GLN A 622 -6.00 16.27 -23.09
CA GLN A 622 -5.78 15.39 -21.95
C GLN A 622 -6.23 16.12 -20.68
N MET A 623 -6.94 15.44 -19.79
CA MET A 623 -7.31 15.97 -18.49
C MET A 623 -6.87 15.03 -17.38
N GLU A 624 -6.37 15.62 -16.29
CA GLU A 624 -5.88 14.93 -15.12
C GLU A 624 -6.74 15.27 -13.91
N TYR A 625 -7.21 14.25 -13.21
CA TYR A 625 -8.10 14.42 -12.06
C TYR A 625 -7.88 13.34 -11.01
N LEU A 626 -8.31 13.61 -9.78
CA LEU A 626 -8.47 12.61 -8.75
C LEU A 626 -9.96 12.35 -8.54
N ASP A 627 -10.30 11.15 -8.09
CA ASP A 627 -11.62 10.93 -7.50
C ASP A 627 -11.64 11.58 -6.12
N ASP A 628 -12.71 12.25 -5.73
CA ASP A 628 -12.83 12.76 -4.37
C ASP A 628 -12.93 11.55 -3.40
N PRO A 629 -12.09 11.49 -2.34
CA PRO A 629 -12.05 10.35 -1.41
C PRO A 629 -13.41 9.98 -0.82
N SER A 630 -14.30 10.95 -0.65
CA SER A 630 -15.65 10.80 -0.10
C SER A 630 -16.59 9.99 -1.00
N PHE A 631 -16.17 9.67 -2.23
CA PHE A 631 -16.97 8.98 -3.25
C PHE A 631 -16.33 7.67 -3.72
N LEU A 632 -15.20 7.27 -3.14
CA LEU A 632 -14.56 6.01 -3.48
C LEU A 632 -15.38 4.83 -2.95
N PRO A 633 -15.64 3.79 -3.77
CA PRO A 633 -16.27 2.58 -3.27
C PRO A 633 -15.36 1.90 -2.23
N LEU A 634 -15.97 1.15 -1.32
CA LEU A 634 -15.24 0.24 -0.44
C LEU A 634 -14.41 -0.73 -1.29
N ASP A 635 -13.10 -0.74 -1.08
CA ASP A 635 -12.20 -1.68 -1.72
C ASP A 635 -11.75 -2.73 -0.71
N PHE A 636 -12.11 -3.98 -0.99
CA PHE A 636 -11.76 -5.14 -0.17
C PHE A 636 -10.39 -5.71 -0.52
N LYS A 637 -9.73 -5.18 -1.56
CA LYS A 637 -8.48 -5.71 -2.11
C LYS A 637 -7.27 -5.16 -1.35
N THR A 638 -7.34 -3.93 -0.86
CA THR A 638 -6.27 -3.30 -0.08
C THR A 638 -6.39 -3.57 1.42
N ASN A 639 -5.26 -3.52 2.14
CA ASN A 639 -5.21 -3.59 3.59
C ASN A 639 -3.93 -2.89 4.08
N ILE A 640 -4.08 -1.63 4.47
CA ILE A 640 -2.93 -0.80 4.84
C ILE A 640 -2.23 -1.28 6.11
N PHE A 641 -2.92 -1.97 7.03
CA PHE A 641 -2.28 -2.54 8.22
C PHE A 641 -1.28 -3.61 7.84
N ILE A 642 -1.65 -4.54 6.96
CA ILE A 642 -0.75 -5.58 6.48
C ILE A 642 0.47 -4.97 5.82
N ALA A 643 0.29 -3.99 4.91
CA ALA A 643 1.41 -3.35 4.23
C ALA A 643 2.34 -2.58 5.20
N ALA A 644 1.76 -1.88 6.19
CA ALA A 644 2.53 -1.20 7.23
C ALA A 644 3.32 -2.20 8.09
N PHE A 645 2.71 -3.31 8.51
CA PHE A 645 3.38 -4.34 9.29
C PHE A 645 4.48 -5.07 8.50
N THR A 646 4.26 -5.40 7.22
CA THR A 646 5.28 -6.03 6.37
C THR A 646 6.54 -5.16 6.28
N THR A 647 6.38 -3.86 6.04
CA THR A 647 7.52 -2.93 5.94
C THR A 647 8.15 -2.61 7.29
N CYS A 648 7.34 -2.49 8.36
CA CYS A 648 7.81 -2.40 9.74
C CYS A 648 8.73 -3.57 10.08
N TRP A 649 8.28 -4.82 9.91
CA TRP A 649 9.10 -5.99 10.22
C TRP A 649 10.35 -6.08 9.36
N ALA A 650 10.29 -5.71 8.08
CA ALA A 650 11.46 -5.64 7.21
C ALA A 650 12.51 -4.64 7.73
N ARG A 651 12.08 -3.43 8.11
CA ARG A 651 12.97 -2.42 8.72
C ARG A 651 13.58 -2.91 10.03
N LEU A 652 12.79 -3.56 10.89
CA LEU A 652 13.28 -4.11 12.16
C LEU A 652 14.30 -5.23 11.95
N LYS A 653 14.11 -6.06 10.91
CA LYS A 653 15.06 -7.12 10.57
C LYS A 653 16.41 -6.55 10.10
N LEU A 654 16.37 -5.52 9.24
CA LEU A 654 17.57 -4.79 8.82
C LEU A 654 18.22 -4.06 9.99
N TYR A 655 17.42 -3.46 10.89
CA TYR A 655 17.92 -2.78 12.07
C TYR A 655 18.76 -3.73 12.95
N GLY A 656 18.35 -5.00 13.08
CA GLY A 656 19.16 -6.01 13.78
C GLY A 656 20.58 -6.17 13.23
N LEU A 657 20.78 -6.08 11.91
CA LEU A 657 22.12 -6.09 11.30
C LEU A 657 22.87 -4.77 11.50
N LEU A 658 22.15 -3.64 11.47
CA LEU A 658 22.74 -2.33 11.78
C LEU A 658 23.28 -2.26 13.21
N GLU A 659 22.63 -2.93 14.15
CA GLU A 659 23.14 -3.02 15.52
C GLU A 659 24.43 -3.83 15.62
N GLN A 660 24.49 -4.96 14.90
CA GLN A 660 25.66 -5.83 14.89
C GLN A 660 26.87 -5.15 14.26
N THR A 661 26.66 -4.46 13.14
CA THR A 661 27.71 -3.73 12.41
C THR A 661 28.09 -2.40 13.07
N GLY A 662 27.19 -1.79 13.84
CA GLY A 662 27.45 -0.59 14.62
C GLY A 662 28.03 0.54 13.76
N LYS A 663 29.22 1.03 14.14
CA LYS A 663 29.91 2.14 13.43
C LYS A 663 30.56 1.71 12.12
N ASN A 664 30.67 0.41 11.87
CA ASN A 664 31.25 -0.11 10.64
C ASN A 664 30.25 -0.13 9.49
N ALA A 665 28.96 0.09 9.73
CA ALA A 665 27.96 0.24 8.68
C ALA A 665 28.27 1.48 7.80
N LEU A 666 28.37 1.26 6.48
CA LEU A 666 28.70 2.29 5.49
C LEU A 666 27.46 2.73 4.71
N TYR A 667 26.62 1.77 4.32
CA TYR A 667 25.43 2.00 3.53
C TYR A 667 24.38 0.93 3.82
N VAL A 668 23.11 1.30 3.76
CA VAL A 668 21.99 0.35 3.78
C VAL A 668 20.98 0.71 2.71
N ASP A 669 20.39 -0.32 2.10
CA ASP A 669 19.25 -0.17 1.20
C ASP A 669 18.29 -1.34 1.33
N THR A 670 17.21 -1.12 2.06
CA THR A 670 16.04 -2.00 2.24
C THR A 670 16.35 -3.38 2.80
N ASP A 671 17.00 -4.23 2.04
CA ASP A 671 17.38 -5.61 2.32
C ASP A 671 18.89 -5.87 2.25
N SER A 672 19.69 -4.83 2.04
CA SER A 672 21.14 -4.92 1.98
C SER A 672 21.86 -3.98 2.96
N ILE A 673 23.06 -4.39 3.36
CA ILE A 673 24.00 -3.60 4.15
C ILE A 673 25.41 -3.75 3.60
N ILE A 674 26.13 -2.63 3.52
CA ILE A 674 27.56 -2.57 3.25
C ILE A 674 28.23 -2.15 4.55
N PHE A 675 29.23 -2.90 4.99
CA PHE A 675 29.97 -2.59 6.21
C PHE A 675 31.44 -2.94 6.08
N ARG A 676 32.27 -2.28 6.89
CA ARG A 676 33.68 -2.61 7.02
C ARG A 676 33.85 -3.81 7.95
N ASP A 677 34.65 -4.77 7.55
CA ASP A 677 35.08 -5.87 8.40
C ASP A 677 36.61 -5.84 8.56
N LYS A 678 37.09 -6.48 9.63
CA LYS A 678 38.52 -6.63 9.89
C LYS A 678 38.75 -8.00 10.52
N ASP A 679 39.52 -8.83 9.81
CA ASP A 679 39.91 -10.18 10.22
C ASP A 679 40.64 -10.23 11.58
#